data_AF-A0A0G2GRT0-F1
#
_entry.id   AF-A0A0G2GRT0-F1
#
_cell.length_a   1.000
_cell.length_b   1.000
_cell.length_c   1.000
_cell.angle_alpha   90.00
_cell.angle_beta   90.00
_cell.angle_gamma   90.00
#
_symmetry.space_group_name_H-M   'P 1'
#
loop_
_entity.id
_entity.type
_entity.pdbx_description
1 polymer ?
#
loop_
_entity_poly.entity_id
_entity_poly.type
_entity_poly.pdbx_seq_one_letter_code
_entity_poly.pdbx_strand_id
1 'polypeptide(L)'
;MAVSETVNAADDPELTYETVDLTVDGVKLQLSTVRRSIKSSTATSTALAPILFLHGFGSTKEDYVDLAHHPSFTDRPFLAYDAPGCGSTHCSDLSAISIPFLVHTACALLQHHAISRFHLVGHSMGGLTGLVLASQPPRSLAVLSFCSIEGNLAPEDCFLSRQIATHADADAAAFLARFVERGRRSPALAAALHAAGVPHKVRAAAVRGIFESMVRFSDDEDLLGWFVGLPCPKMFILFDTNHDDDDAITTPPQPTDLESALRKLESNPGNHNYAYPLWRKCLIVFVTSWVTLAATFSSTSLFSAANEVAATYGVSAADVNVANAGVLLAMAFSSFIWGPIGTIVGRKVSYNMCIVVLFFFTVGTALAPDFGTFVAMRVLSGLSGTYFHVSGQAILAEYFPPVQRGTATGFFLAGTVLGPPLGPLVAGIMVTYKSWRTILWLQSAMCGTGLILSLVGVPYSAGLDAPGYPTMTAAQMLRAFSPAGVLSLFVYPNVLFTDVACGLLSWSQYSLLSAPRHIITTRFGLTSPLVAGLFYLAPAAGFLTGTMVGGRFSDHTVRKWMRLRAGGVRLPQDRLRSGMASFFAVVPAASLVYGWCLQFEKGGLPLPVVLAFVTAAGLLAAFASLNTYCAEVMPRRRTAVIASKYAVQYCFAAAASGASVPMIDAIGIGWTSTVGAAFVLAGGVLTLVTARCGLDMQNWVEEWLLKRRSNAQAEK
;
A
#
# COMPACT_ATOMS: atom_id res chain seq x y z
N MET A 1 -22.67 -22.76 59.16
CA MET A 1 -22.13 -24.06 58.72
C MET A 1 -20.68 -23.82 58.33
N ALA A 2 -19.75 -24.16 59.22
CA ALA A 2 -18.32 -24.06 58.97
C ALA A 2 -17.90 -25.33 58.22
N VAL A 3 -17.33 -25.20 57.03
CA VAL A 3 -16.64 -26.31 56.35
C VAL A 3 -15.15 -26.06 56.50
N SER A 4 -14.60 -26.78 57.46
CA SER A 4 -13.19 -27.06 57.60
C SER A 4 -12.85 -28.17 56.62
N GLU A 5 -12.13 -27.87 55.55
CA GLU A 5 -11.38 -28.87 54.80
C GLU A 5 -9.91 -28.45 54.76
N THR A 6 -9.15 -29.14 55.61
CA THR A 6 -7.69 -29.24 55.57
C THR A 6 -7.28 -29.88 54.25
N VAL A 7 -6.83 -29.07 53.30
CA VAL A 7 -6.06 -29.57 52.16
C VAL A 7 -4.64 -29.87 52.66
N ASN A 8 -4.28 -31.15 52.62
CA ASN A 8 -2.94 -31.63 52.94
C ASN A 8 -1.91 -30.94 52.03
N ALA A 9 -1.10 -30.06 52.61
CA ALA A 9 0.08 -29.49 52.01
C ALA A 9 1.21 -30.53 52.03
N ALA A 10 1.43 -31.21 50.91
CA ALA A 10 2.67 -31.91 50.63
C ALA A 10 2.95 -31.87 49.12
N ASP A 11 4.07 -31.21 48.77
CA ASP A 11 4.77 -31.14 47.48
C ASP A 11 4.28 -30.16 46.37
N ASP A 12 4.24 -28.85 46.68
CA ASP A 12 4.29 -27.77 45.67
C ASP A 12 5.57 -26.92 45.88
N PRO A 13 6.34 -26.53 44.83
CA PRO A 13 7.56 -25.74 45.00
C PRO A 13 7.22 -24.29 45.37
N GLU A 14 7.29 -24.02 46.68
CA GLU A 14 6.97 -22.79 47.41
C GLU A 14 7.28 -21.49 46.64
N LEU A 15 6.24 -20.85 46.08
CA LEU A 15 6.31 -19.51 45.50
C LEU A 15 6.42 -18.48 46.63
N THR A 16 7.36 -17.55 46.50
CA THR A 16 7.53 -16.43 47.44
C THR A 16 6.93 -15.17 46.84
N TYR A 17 5.92 -14.61 47.51
CA TYR A 17 5.38 -13.28 47.22
C TYR A 17 6.02 -12.27 48.16
N GLU A 18 6.60 -11.21 47.60
CA GLU A 18 7.28 -10.19 48.39
C GLU A 18 7.01 -8.79 47.81
N THR A 19 7.20 -7.78 48.66
CA THR A 19 7.18 -6.37 48.25
C THR A 19 8.59 -5.82 48.40
N VAL A 20 9.15 -5.31 47.31
CA VAL A 20 10.53 -4.81 47.27
C VAL A 20 10.51 -3.29 47.16
N ASP A 21 11.04 -2.61 48.17
CA ASP A 21 11.22 -1.16 48.14
C ASP A 21 12.47 -0.80 47.32
N LEU A 22 12.27 -0.06 46.23
CA LEU A 22 13.34 0.42 45.34
C LEU A 22 13.22 1.93 45.12
N THR A 23 14.35 2.56 44.79
CA THR A 23 14.36 3.93 44.25
C THR A 23 14.99 3.89 42.86
N VAL A 24 14.23 4.25 41.84
CA VAL A 24 14.63 4.22 40.42
C VAL A 24 14.42 5.61 39.85
N ASP A 25 15.46 6.19 39.25
CA ASP A 25 15.44 7.55 38.68
C ASP A 25 14.87 8.63 39.63
N GLY A 26 15.10 8.48 40.94
CA GLY A 26 14.59 9.38 41.98
C GLY A 26 13.14 9.13 42.41
N VAL A 27 12.45 8.15 41.82
CA VAL A 27 11.08 7.75 42.15
C VAL A 27 11.09 6.56 43.10
N LYS A 28 10.35 6.66 44.21
CA LYS A 28 10.17 5.55 45.16
C LYS A 28 9.13 4.56 44.63
N LEU A 29 9.50 3.28 44.63
CA LEU A 29 8.69 2.15 44.19
C LEU A 29 8.56 1.13 45.33
N GLN A 30 7.37 0.56 45.49
CA GLN A 30 7.17 -0.68 46.25
C GLN A 30 6.69 -1.73 45.26
N LEU A 31 7.64 -2.50 44.70
CA LEU A 31 7.35 -3.47 43.66
C LEU A 31 6.73 -4.72 44.27
N SER A 32 5.58 -5.14 43.76
CA SER A 32 4.99 -6.44 44.09
C SER A 32 5.60 -7.50 43.19
N THR A 33 6.25 -8.50 43.76
CA THR A 33 6.97 -9.55 43.03
C THR A 33 6.51 -10.94 43.44
N VAL A 34 6.71 -11.91 42.54
CA VAL A 34 6.57 -13.34 42.80
C VAL A 34 7.82 -14.03 42.27
N ARG A 35 8.40 -14.92 43.07
CA ARG A 35 9.60 -15.66 42.69
C ARG A 35 9.61 -17.10 43.19
N ARG A 36 10.37 -17.94 42.49
CA ARG A 36 10.74 -19.29 42.91
C ARG A 36 12.25 -19.34 43.13
N SER A 37 12.68 -19.70 44.34
CA SER A 37 14.10 -19.86 44.68
C SER A 37 14.53 -21.32 44.59
N ILE A 38 15.80 -21.59 44.26
CA ILE A 38 16.35 -22.95 44.30
C ILE A 38 16.54 -23.37 45.76
N LYS A 39 15.98 -24.53 46.16
CA LYS A 39 16.23 -25.11 47.49
C LYS A 39 17.71 -25.47 47.65
N SER A 40 18.34 -24.97 48.70
CA SER A 40 19.77 -25.15 49.03
C SER A 40 20.16 -26.60 49.42
N SER A 41 19.24 -27.56 49.46
CA SER A 41 19.50 -28.89 50.06
C SER A 41 20.05 -29.95 49.10
N THR A 42 20.14 -29.68 47.80
CA THR A 42 20.77 -30.57 46.81
C THR A 42 21.77 -29.79 45.97
N ALA A 43 22.94 -29.51 46.56
CA ALA A 43 24.09 -28.97 45.85
C ALA A 43 24.69 -30.03 44.91
N THR A 44 23.97 -30.38 43.86
CA THR A 44 24.52 -30.98 42.64
C THR A 44 24.68 -29.88 41.60
N SER A 45 25.93 -29.49 41.37
CA SER A 45 26.61 -28.79 40.25
C SER A 45 25.88 -28.07 39.08
N THR A 46 24.56 -28.02 38.94
CA THR A 46 23.89 -27.35 37.80
C THR A 46 22.62 -26.62 38.22
N ALA A 47 22.76 -25.56 39.02
CA ALA A 47 21.68 -24.61 39.23
C ALA A 47 21.29 -23.95 37.89
N LEU A 48 20.03 -24.12 37.46
CA LEU A 48 19.52 -23.51 36.23
C LEU A 48 19.44 -21.99 36.39
N ALA A 49 19.79 -21.25 35.34
CA ALA A 49 19.66 -19.79 35.36
C ALA A 49 18.18 -19.35 35.46
N PRO A 50 17.88 -18.31 36.25
CA PRO A 50 16.51 -17.85 36.45
C PRO A 50 15.89 -17.26 35.17
N ILE A 51 14.57 -17.27 35.10
CA ILE A 51 13.81 -16.55 34.06
C ILE A 51 13.23 -15.26 34.65
N LEU A 52 13.48 -14.12 34.00
CA LEU A 52 12.77 -12.88 34.26
C LEU A 52 11.57 -12.77 33.31
N PHE A 53 10.37 -12.67 33.88
CA PHE A 53 9.12 -12.46 33.14
C PHE A 53 8.66 -11.00 33.22
N LEU A 54 8.45 -10.39 32.06
CA LEU A 54 7.93 -9.02 31.92
C LEU A 54 6.54 -9.07 31.25
N HIS A 55 5.50 -8.71 31.99
CA HIS A 55 4.13 -8.78 31.49
C HIS A 55 3.77 -7.66 30.50
N GLY A 56 2.73 -7.89 29.71
CA GLY A 56 2.15 -6.93 28.79
C GLY A 56 1.23 -5.90 29.46
N PHE A 57 0.79 -4.90 28.70
CA PHE A 57 -0.18 -3.94 29.20
C PHE A 57 -1.53 -4.62 29.49
N GLY A 58 -2.12 -4.36 30.66
CA GLY A 58 -3.37 -5.01 31.09
C GLY A 58 -3.20 -6.38 31.76
N SER A 59 -1.96 -6.86 31.87
CA SER A 59 -1.57 -8.08 32.60
C SER A 59 -0.90 -7.76 33.95
N THR A 60 -0.59 -8.81 34.72
CA THR A 60 0.08 -8.77 36.02
C THR A 60 1.04 -9.95 36.19
N LYS A 61 1.89 -9.92 37.22
CA LYS A 61 2.78 -11.04 37.57
C LYS A 61 2.05 -12.36 37.82
N GLU A 62 0.79 -12.28 38.27
CA GLU A 62 -0.06 -13.45 38.54
C GLU A 62 -0.31 -14.28 37.28
N ASP A 63 -0.26 -13.68 36.09
CA ASP A 63 -0.46 -14.38 34.81
C ASP A 63 0.69 -15.37 34.51
N TYR A 64 1.80 -15.31 35.27
CA TYR A 64 2.94 -16.22 35.16
C TYR A 64 3.00 -17.28 36.28
N VAL A 65 2.13 -17.18 37.27
CA VAL A 65 2.13 -18.10 38.43
C VAL A 65 1.80 -19.52 37.99
N ASP A 66 0.93 -19.71 36.98
CA ASP A 66 0.58 -21.03 36.45
C ASP A 66 1.79 -21.80 35.89
N LEU A 67 2.86 -21.09 35.46
CA LEU A 67 4.10 -21.72 35.01
C LEU A 67 4.76 -22.52 36.13
N ALA A 68 4.53 -22.14 37.39
CA ALA A 68 5.01 -22.85 38.57
C ALA A 68 4.55 -24.32 38.59
N HIS A 69 3.36 -24.59 38.05
CA HIS A 69 2.73 -25.91 38.03
C HIS A 69 3.00 -26.69 36.75
N HIS A 70 3.64 -26.08 35.75
CA HIS A 70 3.94 -26.76 34.48
C HIS A 70 5.20 -27.65 34.62
N PRO A 71 5.15 -28.95 34.24
CA PRO A 71 6.26 -29.90 34.47
C PRO A 71 7.62 -29.45 33.92
N SER A 72 7.63 -28.73 32.79
CA SER A 72 8.86 -28.19 32.19
C SER A 72 9.57 -27.10 33.03
N PHE A 73 8.93 -26.60 34.09
CA PHE A 73 9.42 -25.51 34.95
C PHE A 73 9.59 -25.91 36.42
N THR A 74 9.37 -27.19 36.77
CA THR A 74 9.38 -27.70 38.16
C THR A 74 10.60 -27.27 38.98
N ASP A 75 11.80 -27.27 38.38
CA ASP A 75 13.06 -26.92 39.06
C ASP A 75 13.73 -25.64 38.56
N ARG A 76 13.01 -24.82 37.78
CA ARG A 76 13.58 -23.60 37.23
C ARG A 76 13.22 -22.39 38.09
N PRO A 77 14.20 -21.65 38.65
CA PRO A 77 13.91 -20.40 39.32
C PRO A 77 13.37 -19.37 38.32
N PHE A 78 12.47 -18.52 38.80
CA PHE A 78 11.95 -17.41 38.02
C PHE A 78 11.60 -16.23 38.92
N LEU A 79 11.50 -15.06 38.30
CA LEU A 79 11.11 -13.81 38.91
C LEU A 79 10.12 -13.11 37.97
N ALA A 80 8.96 -12.74 38.50
CA ALA A 80 7.97 -11.89 37.83
C ALA A 80 7.56 -10.76 38.79
N TYR A 81 7.18 -9.62 38.25
CA TYR A 81 6.74 -8.48 39.05
C TYR A 81 5.70 -7.66 38.32
N ASP A 82 4.86 -6.96 39.08
CA ASP A 82 3.92 -6.01 38.51
C ASP A 82 4.69 -4.75 38.10
N ALA A 83 4.67 -4.40 36.82
CA ALA A 83 5.33 -3.21 36.29
C ALA A 83 4.81 -1.93 37.02
N PRO A 84 5.66 -0.91 37.24
CA PRO A 84 5.19 0.39 37.74
C PRO A 84 3.96 0.89 36.97
N GLY A 85 2.89 1.24 37.71
CA GLY A 85 1.60 1.59 37.10
C GLY A 85 0.65 0.42 36.84
N CYS A 86 1.05 -0.82 37.16
CA CYS A 86 0.26 -2.04 37.01
C CYS A 86 0.19 -2.87 38.30
N GLY A 87 -0.85 -3.72 38.41
CA GLY A 87 -1.04 -4.68 39.50
C GLY A 87 -1.01 -4.08 40.90
N SER A 88 -0.29 -4.72 41.82
CA SER A 88 -0.16 -4.29 43.23
C SER A 88 1.06 -3.39 43.50
N THR A 89 1.92 -3.15 42.50
CA THR A 89 3.09 -2.28 42.65
C THR A 89 2.68 -0.84 42.95
N HIS A 90 3.24 -0.22 44.00
CA HIS A 90 3.04 1.20 44.29
C HIS A 90 4.17 2.05 43.68
N CYS A 91 3.81 3.18 43.08
CA CYS A 91 4.76 4.13 42.48
C CYS A 91 4.41 5.55 42.94
N SER A 92 5.39 6.25 43.53
CA SER A 92 5.21 7.60 44.07
C SER A 92 4.99 8.69 43.01
N ASP A 93 5.45 8.47 41.77
CA ASP A 93 5.21 9.37 40.65
C ASP A 93 4.89 8.57 39.36
N LEU A 94 3.60 8.53 39.00
CA LEU A 94 3.13 7.82 37.82
C LEU A 94 3.50 8.52 36.51
N SER A 95 3.83 9.82 36.54
CA SER A 95 4.17 10.59 35.34
C SER A 95 5.55 10.28 34.79
N ALA A 96 6.45 9.78 35.65
CA ALA A 96 7.80 9.34 35.29
C ALA A 96 7.84 8.01 34.51
N ILE A 97 6.72 7.27 34.48
CA ILE A 97 6.69 5.92 33.90
C ILE A 97 6.80 5.99 32.37
N SER A 98 7.78 5.26 31.83
CA SER A 98 8.08 5.13 30.41
C SER A 98 8.83 3.81 30.17
N ILE A 99 8.97 3.36 28.91
CA ILE A 99 9.76 2.15 28.59
C ILE A 99 11.18 2.19 29.20
N PRO A 100 11.96 3.29 29.12
CA PRO A 100 13.25 3.38 29.81
C PRO A 100 13.16 3.21 31.33
N PHE A 101 12.15 3.83 31.95
CA PHE A 101 11.91 3.68 33.40
C PHE A 101 11.59 2.22 33.78
N LEU A 102 10.82 1.51 32.95
CA LEU A 102 10.54 0.08 33.14
C LEU A 102 11.82 -0.77 33.02
N VAL A 103 12.71 -0.44 32.09
CA VAL A 103 14.03 -1.09 31.95
C VAL A 103 14.90 -0.86 33.18
N HIS A 104 15.01 0.39 33.65
CA HIS A 104 15.77 0.71 34.86
C HIS A 104 15.20 0.01 36.10
N THR A 105 13.88 -0.12 36.17
CA THR A 105 13.19 -0.87 37.23
C THR A 105 13.56 -2.35 37.19
N ALA A 106 13.55 -2.98 36.02
CA ALA A 106 13.98 -4.38 35.86
C ALA A 106 15.44 -4.58 36.29
N CYS A 107 16.34 -3.67 35.88
CA CYS A 107 17.75 -3.70 36.28
C CYS A 107 17.93 -3.58 37.80
N ALA A 108 17.25 -2.63 38.44
CA ALA A 108 17.32 -2.42 39.89
C ALA A 108 16.80 -3.64 40.67
N LEU A 109 15.71 -4.26 40.18
CA LEU A 109 15.16 -5.46 40.80
C LEU A 109 16.10 -6.68 40.66
N LEU A 110 16.69 -6.88 39.48
CA LEU A 110 17.70 -7.93 39.27
C LEU A 110 18.91 -7.75 40.19
N GLN A 111 19.38 -6.50 40.37
CA GLN A 111 20.45 -6.16 41.29
C GLN A 111 20.07 -6.44 42.75
N HIS A 112 18.85 -6.09 43.17
CA HIS A 112 18.34 -6.36 44.52
C HIS A 112 18.38 -7.85 44.86
N HIS A 113 18.02 -8.72 43.91
CA HIS A 113 18.07 -10.18 44.08
C HIS A 113 19.42 -10.81 43.74
N ALA A 114 20.46 -10.02 43.48
CA ALA A 114 21.79 -10.48 43.09
C ALA A 114 21.78 -11.42 41.84
N ILE A 115 20.86 -11.19 40.91
CA ILE A 115 20.74 -11.95 39.66
C ILE A 115 21.57 -11.27 38.58
N SER A 116 22.71 -11.88 38.22
CA SER A 116 23.61 -11.39 37.17
C SER A 116 23.49 -12.14 35.84
N ARG A 117 22.87 -13.33 35.83
CA ARG A 117 22.67 -14.18 34.63
C ARG A 117 21.25 -14.72 34.61
N PHE A 118 20.51 -14.49 33.52
CA PHE A 118 19.09 -14.88 33.43
C PHE A 118 18.63 -15.04 31.99
N HIS A 119 17.53 -15.80 31.80
CA HIS A 119 16.75 -15.80 30.56
C HIS A 119 15.66 -14.74 30.66
N LEU A 120 15.35 -14.07 29.56
CA LEU A 120 14.39 -12.97 29.54
C LEU A 120 13.18 -13.34 28.68
N VAL A 121 11.98 -13.19 29.23
CA VAL A 121 10.73 -13.39 28.51
C VAL A 121 9.86 -12.15 28.69
N GLY A 122 9.42 -11.58 27.58
CA GLY A 122 8.57 -10.38 27.61
C GLY A 122 7.35 -10.55 26.71
N HIS A 123 6.18 -10.16 27.22
CA HIS A 123 4.94 -10.12 26.45
C HIS A 123 4.54 -8.67 26.12
N SER A 124 4.22 -8.36 24.86
CA SER A 124 3.75 -7.06 24.40
C SER A 124 4.63 -5.90 24.91
N MET A 125 4.11 -5.01 25.78
CA MET A 125 4.88 -3.98 26.49
C MET A 125 6.16 -4.51 27.16
N GLY A 126 6.06 -5.67 27.83
CA GLY A 126 7.20 -6.36 28.44
C GLY A 126 8.17 -6.94 27.41
N GLY A 127 7.69 -7.28 26.20
CA GLY A 127 8.52 -7.67 25.06
C GLY A 127 9.40 -6.52 24.59
N LEU A 128 8.84 -5.34 24.39
CA LEU A 128 9.62 -4.14 24.04
C LEU A 128 10.60 -3.76 25.16
N THR A 129 10.13 -3.74 26.41
CA THR A 129 10.99 -3.48 27.58
C THR A 129 12.16 -4.47 27.65
N GLY A 130 11.87 -5.76 27.42
CA GLY A 130 12.87 -6.81 27.42
C GLY A 130 13.88 -6.67 26.27
N LEU A 131 13.42 -6.25 25.07
CA LEU A 131 14.30 -5.99 23.95
C LEU A 131 15.28 -4.85 24.23
N VAL A 132 14.80 -3.73 24.79
CA VAL A 132 15.64 -2.60 25.17
C VAL A 132 16.67 -3.02 26.23
N LEU A 133 16.26 -3.83 27.22
CA LEU A 133 17.17 -4.38 28.22
C LEU A 133 18.22 -5.32 27.59
N ALA A 134 17.81 -6.19 26.66
CA ALA A 134 18.69 -7.17 26.04
C ALA A 134 19.67 -6.55 25.02
N SER A 135 19.29 -5.45 24.38
CA SER A 135 20.15 -4.75 23.41
C SER A 135 21.22 -3.91 24.10
N GLN A 136 20.91 -3.36 25.28
CA GLN A 136 21.81 -2.50 26.05
C GLN A 136 21.88 -2.91 27.54
N PRO A 137 22.26 -4.16 27.86
CA PRO A 137 22.32 -4.60 29.24
C PRO A 137 23.46 -3.87 29.99
N PRO A 138 23.26 -3.46 31.25
CA PRO A 138 24.34 -3.04 32.12
C PRO A 138 25.45 -4.10 32.18
N ARG A 139 26.72 -3.70 32.29
CA ARG A 139 27.86 -4.64 32.32
C ARG A 139 27.77 -5.72 33.40
N SER A 140 26.99 -5.49 34.45
CA SER A 140 26.75 -6.43 35.54
C SER A 140 25.70 -7.52 35.24
N LEU A 141 24.98 -7.41 34.12
CA LEU A 141 23.88 -8.28 33.73
C LEU A 141 24.18 -9.00 32.42
N ALA A 142 23.92 -10.30 32.37
CA ALA A 142 24.08 -11.14 31.20
C ALA A 142 22.75 -11.83 30.84
N VAL A 143 22.18 -11.41 29.71
CA VAL A 143 20.97 -12.02 29.13
C VAL A 143 21.38 -13.28 28.36
N LEU A 144 20.96 -14.44 28.85
CA LEU A 144 21.33 -15.75 28.29
C LEU A 144 20.47 -16.14 27.09
N SER A 145 19.20 -15.71 27.06
CA SER A 145 18.32 -15.80 25.90
C SER A 145 17.17 -14.80 26.04
N PHE A 146 16.55 -14.45 24.92
CA PHE A 146 15.40 -13.55 24.90
C PHE A 146 14.21 -14.13 24.13
N CYS A 147 13.05 -14.25 24.76
CA CYS A 147 11.79 -14.59 24.11
C CYS A 147 10.85 -13.38 24.14
N SER A 148 10.50 -12.87 22.96
CA SER A 148 9.55 -11.78 22.78
C SER A 148 8.22 -12.34 22.27
N ILE A 149 7.17 -12.20 23.06
CA ILE A 149 5.81 -12.66 22.74
C ILE A 149 5.00 -11.43 22.33
N GLU A 150 4.64 -11.31 21.06
CA GLU A 150 3.93 -10.14 20.52
C GLU A 150 4.55 -8.77 20.90
N GLY A 151 5.87 -8.72 21.12
CA GLY A 151 6.58 -7.47 21.39
C GLY A 151 6.70 -6.59 20.14
N ASN A 152 6.78 -5.27 20.32
CA ASN A 152 6.95 -4.34 19.20
C ASN A 152 8.34 -4.49 18.57
N LEU A 153 8.42 -4.83 17.28
CA LEU A 153 9.67 -4.85 16.49
C LEU A 153 9.65 -3.88 15.30
N ALA A 154 8.47 -3.44 14.88
CA ALA A 154 8.28 -2.53 13.77
C ALA A 154 7.22 -1.45 14.09
N PRO A 155 7.20 -0.33 13.35
CA PRO A 155 6.18 0.69 13.51
C PRO A 155 4.74 0.16 13.47
N GLU A 156 4.50 -0.82 12.60
CA GLU A 156 3.18 -1.44 12.37
C GLU A 156 2.67 -2.21 13.60
N ASP A 157 3.56 -2.73 14.44
CA ASP A 157 3.22 -3.49 15.65
C ASP A 157 2.67 -2.59 16.77
N CYS A 158 2.87 -1.27 16.65
CA CYS A 158 2.44 -0.29 17.63
C CYS A 158 0.99 0.21 17.41
N PHE A 159 0.12 -0.64 16.86
CA PHE A 159 -1.27 -0.29 16.53
C PHE A 159 -2.06 0.22 17.74
N LEU A 160 -1.94 -0.46 18.89
CA LEU A 160 -2.69 -0.11 20.11
C LEU A 160 -2.19 1.21 20.71
N SER A 161 -0.87 1.37 20.82
CA SER A 161 -0.26 2.53 21.51
C SER A 161 -0.31 3.82 20.68
N ARG A 162 -0.29 3.72 19.35
CA ARG A 162 -0.49 4.87 18.42
C ARG A 162 -1.86 5.54 18.55
N GLN A 163 -2.84 4.83 19.10
CA GLN A 163 -4.16 5.42 19.35
C GLN A 163 -4.09 6.54 20.41
N ILE A 164 -3.12 6.51 21.33
CA ILE A 164 -2.90 7.58 22.32
C ILE A 164 -2.24 8.80 21.71
N ALA A 165 -1.20 8.62 20.89
CA ALA A 165 -0.49 9.74 20.25
C ALA A 165 -1.39 10.53 19.27
N THR A 166 -2.46 9.89 18.76
CA THR A 166 -3.39 10.49 17.79
C THR A 166 -4.71 10.98 18.41
N HIS A 167 -5.04 10.58 19.65
CA HIS A 167 -6.22 11.03 20.40
C HIS A 167 -5.77 11.73 21.69
N ALA A 168 -5.51 13.03 21.59
CA ALA A 168 -5.17 13.88 22.72
C ALA A 168 -6.41 14.19 23.56
N ASP A 169 -6.87 13.23 24.35
CA ASP A 169 -7.67 13.58 25.52
C ASP A 169 -6.73 14.04 26.62
N ALA A 170 -7.00 15.23 27.16
CA ALA A 170 -6.18 15.79 28.23
C ALA A 170 -6.25 14.96 29.53
N ASP A 171 -7.27 14.10 29.67
CA ASP A 171 -7.52 13.26 30.84
C ASP A 171 -7.24 11.78 30.57
N ALA A 172 -6.31 11.22 31.33
CA ALA A 172 -5.89 9.83 31.25
C ALA A 172 -6.99 8.84 31.68
N ALA A 173 -7.90 9.24 32.59
CA ALA A 173 -9.02 8.40 33.02
C ALA A 173 -10.06 8.26 31.91
N ALA A 174 -10.41 9.37 31.25
CA ALA A 174 -11.30 9.37 30.09
C ALA A 174 -10.75 8.54 28.91
N PHE A 175 -9.42 8.52 28.73
CA PHE A 175 -8.78 7.65 27.75
C PHE A 175 -8.96 6.17 28.11
N LEU A 176 -8.62 5.77 29.34
CA LEU A 176 -8.69 4.37 29.78
C LEU A 176 -10.12 3.84 29.73
N ALA A 177 -11.12 4.66 30.09
CA ALA A 177 -12.53 4.31 29.97
C ALA A 177 -12.95 4.00 28.52
N ARG A 178 -12.50 4.81 27.55
CA ARG A 178 -12.76 4.57 26.13
C ARG A 178 -12.00 3.36 25.58
N PHE A 179 -10.79 3.13 26.05
CA PHE A 179 -10.02 1.93 25.71
C PHE A 179 -10.79 0.67 26.12
N VAL A 180 -11.28 0.62 27.36
CA VAL A 180 -12.10 -0.48 27.90
C VAL A 180 -13.38 -0.66 27.09
N GLU A 181 -14.09 0.42 26.78
CA GLU A 181 -15.32 0.35 26.01
C GLU A 181 -15.12 -0.21 24.59
N ARG A 182 -13.97 0.10 23.95
CA ARG A 182 -13.62 -0.52 22.66
C ARG A 182 -13.33 -2.01 22.79
N GLY A 183 -12.57 -2.40 23.82
CA GLY A 183 -12.28 -3.81 24.09
C GLY A 183 -13.55 -4.64 24.29
N ARG A 184 -14.56 -4.09 24.99
CA ARG A 184 -15.88 -4.72 25.17
C ARG A 184 -16.66 -4.94 23.87
N ARG A 185 -16.45 -4.08 22.87
CA ARG A 185 -17.13 -4.13 21.57
C ARG A 185 -16.34 -4.89 20.50
N SER A 186 -15.14 -5.37 20.84
CA SER A 186 -14.30 -6.13 19.92
C SER A 186 -14.90 -7.53 19.68
N PRO A 187 -14.92 -8.01 18.42
CA PRO A 187 -15.37 -9.37 18.10
C PRO A 187 -14.34 -10.46 18.49
N ALA A 188 -13.14 -10.10 18.94
CA ALA A 188 -12.09 -11.05 19.30
C ALA A 188 -12.41 -11.81 20.60
N LEU A 189 -12.15 -13.13 20.61
CA LEU A 189 -12.23 -13.95 21.82
C LEU A 189 -11.35 -13.35 22.94
N ALA A 190 -11.83 -13.41 24.18
CA ALA A 190 -11.20 -12.87 25.38
C ALA A 190 -11.00 -11.33 25.45
N ALA A 191 -11.31 -10.56 24.39
CA ALA A 191 -11.18 -9.09 24.43
C ALA A 191 -12.08 -8.43 25.49
N ALA A 192 -13.28 -8.96 25.70
CA ALA A 192 -14.19 -8.51 26.76
C ALA A 192 -13.67 -8.84 28.17
N LEU A 193 -13.02 -10.00 28.35
CA LEU A 193 -12.40 -10.40 29.62
C LEU A 193 -11.21 -9.49 29.94
N HIS A 194 -10.34 -9.25 28.96
CA HIS A 194 -9.23 -8.31 29.09
C HIS A 194 -9.75 -6.90 29.43
N ALA A 195 -10.76 -6.40 28.71
CA ALA A 195 -11.38 -5.10 28.97
C ALA A 195 -11.99 -4.99 30.38
N ALA A 196 -12.55 -6.07 30.92
CA ALA A 196 -13.06 -6.10 32.29
C ALA A 196 -11.94 -6.01 33.35
N GLY A 197 -10.77 -6.60 33.09
CA GLY A 197 -9.64 -6.61 34.03
C GLY A 197 -8.80 -5.34 34.05
N VAL A 198 -8.65 -4.66 32.91
CA VAL A 198 -7.76 -3.49 32.75
C VAL A 198 -7.97 -2.38 33.79
N PRO A 199 -9.20 -1.95 34.13
CA PRO A 199 -9.42 -0.91 35.14
C PRO A 199 -8.87 -1.24 36.54
N HIS A 200 -8.79 -2.53 36.86
CA HIS A 200 -8.30 -3.02 38.15
C HIS A 200 -6.79 -3.32 38.12
N LYS A 201 -6.24 -3.56 36.94
CA LYS A 201 -4.83 -3.93 36.74
C LYS A 201 -3.94 -2.75 36.37
N VAL A 202 -4.47 -1.63 35.84
CA VAL A 202 -3.66 -0.52 35.30
C VAL A 202 -4.13 0.83 35.83
N ARG A 203 -3.18 1.68 36.25
CA ARG A 203 -3.45 3.04 36.72
C ARG A 203 -3.45 3.99 35.52
N ALA A 204 -4.54 4.73 35.35
CA ALA A 204 -4.73 5.61 34.21
C ALA A 204 -3.56 6.58 33.95
N ALA A 205 -3.00 7.18 35.00
CA ALA A 205 -1.90 8.13 34.89
C ALA A 205 -0.59 7.53 34.31
N ALA A 206 -0.39 6.21 34.42
CA ALA A 206 0.80 5.54 33.87
C ALA A 206 0.70 5.27 32.36
N VAL A 207 -0.51 5.21 31.82
CA VAL A 207 -0.78 4.75 30.43
C VAL A 207 -0.07 5.64 29.42
N ARG A 208 -0.15 6.96 29.60
CA ARG A 208 0.34 7.94 28.62
C ARG A 208 1.85 7.83 28.42
N GLY A 209 2.64 7.85 29.49
CA GLY A 209 4.10 7.78 29.41
C GLY A 209 4.59 6.44 28.85
N ILE A 210 3.93 5.33 29.19
CA ILE A 210 4.20 4.02 28.58
C ILE A 210 3.96 4.08 27.07
N PHE A 211 2.79 4.53 26.63
CA PHE A 211 2.40 4.42 25.22
C PHE A 211 3.14 5.41 24.33
N GLU A 212 3.36 6.65 24.79
CA GLU A 212 4.15 7.65 24.05
C GLU A 212 5.59 7.16 23.86
N SER A 213 6.20 6.57 24.90
CA SER A 213 7.54 5.98 24.77
C SER A 213 7.57 4.73 23.88
N MET A 214 6.56 3.85 23.94
CA MET A 214 6.44 2.71 23.02
C MET A 214 6.37 3.15 21.55
N VAL A 215 5.55 4.18 21.26
CA VAL A 215 5.43 4.75 19.91
C VAL A 215 6.75 5.34 19.45
N ARG A 216 7.41 6.14 20.30
CA ARG A 216 8.70 6.74 20.01
C ARG A 216 9.76 5.69 19.66
N PHE A 217 9.91 4.65 20.48
CA PHE A 217 10.84 3.55 20.19
C PHE A 217 10.48 2.81 18.89
N SER A 218 9.18 2.61 18.63
CA SER A 218 8.75 1.91 17.41
C SER A 218 8.92 2.75 16.13
N ASP A 219 8.94 4.08 16.23
CA ASP A 219 9.05 5.00 15.08
C ASP A 219 10.49 5.46 14.79
N ASP A 220 11.25 5.70 15.85
CA ASP A 220 12.55 6.38 15.75
C ASP A 220 13.72 5.39 15.79
N GLU A 221 13.54 4.19 16.35
CA GLU A 221 14.61 3.20 16.56
C GLU A 221 14.48 1.97 15.65
N ASP A 222 15.60 1.33 15.33
CA ASP A 222 15.66 0.09 14.55
C ASP A 222 15.48 -1.15 15.45
N LEU A 223 14.28 -1.29 16.03
CA LEU A 223 13.98 -2.36 16.99
C LEU A 223 14.18 -3.76 16.40
N LEU A 224 13.80 -3.96 15.12
CA LEU A 224 14.06 -5.22 14.43
C LEU A 224 15.56 -5.48 14.26
N GLY A 225 16.34 -4.46 13.88
CA GLY A 225 17.79 -4.55 13.85
C GLY A 225 18.39 -4.88 15.21
N TRP A 226 17.85 -4.30 16.30
CA TRP A 226 18.27 -4.61 17.66
C TRP A 226 17.97 -6.06 18.01
N PHE A 227 16.77 -6.55 17.71
CA PHE A 227 16.37 -7.93 17.98
C PHE A 227 17.24 -8.91 17.21
N VAL A 228 17.42 -8.70 15.90
CA VAL A 228 18.28 -9.56 15.07
C VAL A 228 19.73 -9.48 15.52
N GLY A 229 20.20 -8.30 15.93
CA GLY A 229 21.56 -8.04 16.42
C GLY A 229 21.86 -8.54 17.82
N LEU A 230 20.89 -9.10 18.56
CA LEU A 230 21.14 -9.59 19.92
C LEU A 230 22.21 -10.69 19.94
N PRO A 231 23.18 -10.62 20.87
CA PRO A 231 24.28 -11.57 20.99
C PRO A 231 23.85 -12.91 21.62
N CYS A 232 22.62 -13.00 22.14
CA CYS A 232 22.06 -14.20 22.76
C CYS A 232 21.07 -14.92 21.84
N PRO A 233 20.80 -16.22 22.08
CA PRO A 233 19.65 -16.91 21.52
C PRO A 233 18.36 -16.11 21.70
N LYS A 234 17.54 -16.04 20.65
CA LYS A 234 16.36 -15.20 20.58
C LYS A 234 15.20 -15.94 19.92
N MET A 235 13.99 -15.65 20.38
CA MET A 235 12.75 -16.21 19.86
C MET A 235 11.68 -15.11 19.81
N PHE A 236 10.94 -15.05 18.72
CA PHE A 236 9.77 -14.18 18.58
C PHE A 236 8.54 -15.06 18.39
N ILE A 237 7.52 -14.88 19.23
CA ILE A 237 6.25 -15.60 19.15
C ILE A 237 5.19 -14.62 18.67
N LEU A 238 4.55 -14.94 17.55
CA LEU A 238 3.44 -14.20 16.96
C LEU A 238 2.22 -15.13 16.93
N PHE A 239 1.09 -14.70 17.48
CA PHE A 239 -0.17 -15.43 17.31
C PHE A 239 -0.89 -14.89 16.06
N ASP A 240 -1.03 -15.72 15.03
CA ASP A 240 -1.85 -15.39 13.86
C ASP A 240 -3.31 -15.76 14.15
N THR A 241 -4.17 -14.76 14.33
CA THR A 241 -5.62 -14.98 14.54
C THR A 241 -6.36 -15.44 13.27
N ASN A 242 -5.65 -15.87 12.22
CA ASN A 242 -6.25 -16.34 10.96
C ASN A 242 -6.07 -17.84 10.69
N HIS A 243 -5.58 -18.63 11.65
CA HIS A 243 -5.59 -20.09 11.54
C HIS A 243 -6.64 -20.68 12.48
N ASP A 244 -7.82 -20.96 11.92
CA ASP A 244 -8.77 -21.96 12.45
C ASP A 244 -8.23 -23.39 12.20
N ASP A 245 -6.97 -23.66 12.56
CA ASP A 245 -6.42 -25.02 12.56
C ASP A 245 -6.41 -25.54 14.00
N ASP A 246 -7.48 -26.23 14.39
CA ASP A 246 -7.59 -26.97 15.67
C ASP A 246 -6.53 -28.09 15.82
N ASP A 247 -5.70 -28.35 14.80
CA ASP A 247 -4.67 -29.40 14.83
C ASP A 247 -3.29 -28.92 15.33
N ALA A 248 -3.10 -27.63 15.63
CA ALA A 248 -1.78 -27.07 15.97
C ALA A 248 -1.29 -27.32 17.41
N ILE A 249 -1.99 -28.13 18.22
CA ILE A 249 -1.60 -28.38 19.62
C ILE A 249 -0.62 -29.58 19.78
N THR A 250 -0.40 -30.40 18.75
CA THR A 250 0.31 -31.69 18.95
C THR A 250 1.68 -31.85 18.28
N THR A 251 2.19 -30.87 17.53
CA THR A 251 3.56 -30.97 16.97
C THR A 251 4.40 -29.73 17.25
N PRO A 252 5.59 -29.87 17.87
CA PRO A 252 6.52 -28.76 17.99
C PRO A 252 6.97 -28.34 16.58
N PRO A 253 7.08 -27.02 16.30
CA PRO A 253 7.52 -26.55 15.00
C PRO A 253 8.92 -27.11 14.68
N GLN A 254 9.04 -27.75 13.52
CA GLN A 254 10.30 -28.32 13.04
C GLN A 254 11.32 -27.19 12.76
N PRO A 255 12.63 -27.39 13.04
CA PRO A 255 13.67 -26.35 12.91
C PRO A 255 13.89 -25.80 11.49
N THR A 256 13.28 -26.39 10.47
CA THR A 256 13.47 -26.05 9.06
C THR A 256 12.66 -24.83 8.58
N ASP A 257 11.79 -24.26 9.41
CA ASP A 257 11.03 -23.05 9.05
C ASP A 257 11.63 -21.74 9.56
N LEU A 258 12.61 -21.79 10.46
CA LEU A 258 13.27 -20.57 10.92
C LEU A 258 14.18 -19.99 9.84
N GLU A 259 14.93 -20.81 9.08
CA GLU A 259 15.71 -20.33 7.94
C GLU A 259 14.82 -19.85 6.78
N SER A 260 13.63 -20.43 6.60
CA SER A 260 12.67 -20.02 5.56
C SER A 260 11.97 -18.71 5.93
N ALA A 261 11.59 -18.55 7.20
CA ALA A 261 11.04 -17.33 7.77
C ALA A 261 12.11 -16.23 7.89
N LEU A 262 13.33 -16.58 8.30
CA LEU A 262 14.48 -15.68 8.30
C LEU A 262 14.87 -15.30 6.87
N ARG A 263 14.81 -16.17 5.86
CA ARG A 263 15.00 -15.75 4.47
C ARG A 263 13.86 -14.86 3.97
N LYS A 264 12.62 -15.08 4.40
CA LYS A 264 11.50 -14.17 4.11
C LYS A 264 11.65 -12.81 4.83
N LEU A 265 12.26 -12.78 6.02
CA LEU A 265 12.53 -11.58 6.81
C LEU A 265 13.84 -10.87 6.42
N GLU A 266 14.89 -11.59 6.03
CA GLU A 266 16.13 -11.11 5.40
C GLU A 266 15.88 -10.66 3.95
N SER A 267 14.88 -11.23 3.28
CA SER A 267 14.33 -10.70 2.02
C SER A 267 13.40 -9.50 2.23
N ASN A 268 13.08 -9.20 3.50
CA ASN A 268 12.43 -7.96 3.91
C ASN A 268 13.28 -7.20 4.94
N PRO A 269 14.57 -6.92 4.65
CA PRO A 269 15.37 -6.10 5.54
C PRO A 269 14.85 -4.66 5.42
N GLY A 270 14.84 -3.91 6.52
CA GLY A 270 14.60 -2.48 6.51
C GLY A 270 15.30 -1.83 5.30
N ASN A 271 14.49 -1.26 4.41
CA ASN A 271 14.82 -0.93 3.04
C ASN A 271 16.14 -0.16 2.92
N HIS A 272 17.27 -0.84 2.62
CA HIS A 272 18.51 -0.17 2.17
C HIS A 272 18.23 0.76 0.97
N ASN A 273 17.15 0.49 0.22
CA ASN A 273 16.65 1.35 -0.85
C ASN A 273 16.13 2.73 -0.38
N TYR A 274 15.74 2.89 0.88
CA TYR A 274 15.40 4.21 1.44
C TYR A 274 16.63 5.05 1.78
N ALA A 275 17.81 4.44 1.93
CA ALA A 275 19.05 5.16 2.22
C ALA A 275 19.61 5.92 1.01
N TYR A 276 18.97 5.82 -0.17
CA TYR A 276 19.40 6.58 -1.35
C TYR A 276 19.30 8.09 -1.12
N PRO A 277 20.31 8.87 -1.55
CA PRO A 277 20.28 10.32 -1.45
C PRO A 277 19.14 10.89 -2.31
N LEU A 278 18.61 12.05 -1.90
CA LEU A 278 17.43 12.67 -2.52
C LEU A 278 17.58 12.83 -4.04
N TRP A 279 18.75 13.21 -4.53
CA TRP A 279 18.99 13.37 -5.97
C TRP A 279 18.79 12.07 -6.77
N ARG A 280 19.17 10.90 -6.21
CA ARG A 280 18.92 9.60 -6.84
C ARG A 280 17.45 9.23 -6.80
N LYS A 281 16.77 9.52 -5.68
CA LYS A 281 15.31 9.34 -5.57
C LYS A 281 14.56 10.19 -6.59
N CYS A 282 14.94 11.46 -6.75
CA CYS A 282 14.40 12.35 -7.78
C CYS A 282 14.69 11.83 -9.19
N LEU A 283 15.90 11.30 -9.44
CA LEU A 283 16.23 10.66 -10.72
C LEU A 283 15.30 9.47 -11.00
N ILE A 284 15.08 8.57 -10.04
CA ILE A 284 14.16 7.41 -10.21
C ILE A 284 12.75 7.88 -10.57
N VAL A 285 12.22 8.90 -9.88
CA VAL A 285 10.91 9.49 -10.19
C VAL A 285 10.89 10.07 -11.61
N PHE A 286 11.93 10.83 -11.97
CA PHE A 286 12.05 11.41 -13.30
C PHE A 286 12.08 10.34 -14.40
N VAL A 287 12.90 9.30 -14.25
CA VAL A 287 13.01 8.22 -15.24
C VAL A 287 11.70 7.45 -15.40
N THR A 288 11.09 7.03 -14.29
CA THR A 288 9.83 6.29 -14.33
C THR A 288 8.70 7.14 -14.92
N SER A 289 8.67 8.44 -14.62
CA SER A 289 7.76 9.41 -15.22
C SER A 289 8.02 9.62 -16.71
N TRP A 290 9.28 9.73 -17.13
CA TRP A 290 9.68 10.00 -18.52
C TRP A 290 9.35 8.84 -19.45
N VAL A 291 9.63 7.60 -19.04
CA VAL A 291 9.30 6.41 -19.84
C VAL A 291 7.78 6.27 -19.96
N THR A 292 7.04 6.52 -18.88
CA THR A 292 5.57 6.49 -18.91
C THR A 292 4.99 7.63 -19.77
N LEU A 293 5.61 8.81 -19.75
CA LEU A 293 5.30 9.91 -20.66
C LEU A 293 5.50 9.50 -22.11
N ALA A 294 6.63 8.86 -22.47
CA ALA A 294 6.87 8.39 -23.83
C ALA A 294 5.83 7.37 -24.31
N ALA A 295 5.44 6.43 -23.44
CA ALA A 295 4.43 5.43 -23.75
C ALA A 295 3.02 6.04 -23.92
N THR A 296 2.64 6.99 -23.07
CA THR A 296 1.32 7.67 -23.15
C THR A 296 1.26 8.73 -24.25
N PHE A 297 2.40 9.36 -24.57
CA PHE A 297 2.55 10.21 -25.75
C PHE A 297 2.33 9.39 -27.04
N SER A 298 2.91 8.19 -27.11
CA SER A 298 2.75 7.29 -28.26
C SER A 298 1.29 7.05 -28.61
N SER A 299 0.43 6.81 -27.62
CA SER A 299 -0.94 6.38 -27.84
C SER A 299 -1.84 7.42 -28.52
N THR A 300 -1.49 8.70 -28.44
CA THR A 300 -2.33 9.82 -28.88
C THR A 300 -1.64 10.77 -29.87
N SER A 301 -0.31 10.71 -29.98
CA SER A 301 0.49 11.64 -30.79
C SER A 301 0.02 11.78 -32.25
N LEU A 302 -0.58 10.74 -32.84
CA LEU A 302 -1.03 10.79 -34.23
C LEU A 302 -2.45 11.34 -34.42
N PHE A 303 -3.21 11.67 -33.36
CA PHE A 303 -4.56 12.24 -33.50
C PHE A 303 -4.55 13.55 -34.29
N SER A 304 -3.55 14.41 -34.06
CA SER A 304 -3.43 15.67 -34.79
C SER A 304 -2.75 15.53 -36.15
N ALA A 305 -2.25 14.34 -36.52
CA ALA A 305 -1.58 14.04 -37.80
C ALA A 305 -2.34 13.00 -38.66
N ALA A 306 -3.58 12.65 -38.28
CA ALA A 306 -4.33 11.57 -38.91
C ALA A 306 -4.57 11.79 -40.42
N ASN A 307 -4.86 13.03 -40.84
CA ASN A 307 -5.11 13.35 -42.24
C ASN A 307 -3.85 13.22 -43.11
N GLU A 308 -2.66 13.55 -42.58
CA GLU A 308 -1.39 13.47 -43.29
C GLU A 308 -0.92 12.01 -43.44
N VAL A 309 -1.16 11.19 -42.42
CA VAL A 309 -0.93 9.74 -42.50
C VAL A 309 -1.86 9.12 -43.53
N ALA A 310 -3.15 9.46 -43.48
CA ALA A 310 -4.16 9.02 -44.43
C ALA A 310 -3.79 9.36 -45.88
N ALA A 311 -3.36 10.61 -46.13
CA ALA A 311 -2.91 11.05 -47.44
C ALA A 311 -1.65 10.30 -47.94
N THR A 312 -0.73 9.93 -47.04
CA THR A 312 0.49 9.20 -47.40
C THR A 312 0.20 7.78 -47.88
N TYR A 313 -0.75 7.10 -47.24
CA TYR A 313 -1.06 5.70 -47.53
C TYR A 313 -2.30 5.48 -48.40
N GLY A 314 -3.00 6.55 -48.79
CA GLY A 314 -4.22 6.46 -49.61
C GLY A 314 -5.41 5.85 -48.88
N VAL A 315 -5.49 6.03 -47.55
CA VAL A 315 -6.57 5.51 -46.69
C VAL A 315 -7.38 6.66 -46.09
N SER A 316 -8.47 6.37 -45.36
CA SER A 316 -9.24 7.40 -44.68
C SER A 316 -8.63 7.80 -43.32
N ALA A 317 -8.91 9.01 -42.85
CA ALA A 317 -8.52 9.43 -41.50
C ALA A 317 -9.21 8.59 -40.40
N ALA A 318 -10.39 8.03 -40.70
CA ALA A 318 -11.08 7.09 -39.84
C ALA A 318 -10.26 5.79 -39.67
N ASP A 319 -9.69 5.25 -40.75
CA ASP A 319 -8.83 4.05 -40.68
C ASP A 319 -7.60 4.28 -39.80
N VAL A 320 -6.99 5.47 -39.89
CA VAL A 320 -5.85 5.85 -39.03
C VAL A 320 -6.29 5.95 -37.56
N ASN A 321 -7.48 6.47 -37.27
CA ASN A 321 -8.01 6.53 -35.91
C ASN A 321 -8.36 5.14 -35.36
N VAL A 322 -8.85 4.22 -36.19
CA VAL A 322 -9.03 2.81 -35.82
C VAL A 322 -7.69 2.14 -35.51
N ALA A 323 -6.65 2.43 -36.29
CA ALA A 323 -5.29 1.96 -35.98
C ALA A 323 -4.80 2.46 -34.62
N ASN A 324 -5.04 3.74 -34.29
CA ASN A 324 -4.71 4.31 -32.98
C ASN A 324 -5.53 3.65 -31.84
N ALA A 325 -6.81 3.33 -32.08
CA ALA A 325 -7.61 2.56 -31.14
C ALA A 325 -7.02 1.17 -30.90
N GLY A 326 -6.48 0.51 -31.94
CA GLY A 326 -5.75 -0.75 -31.81
C GLY A 326 -4.52 -0.66 -30.90
N VAL A 327 -3.79 0.47 -30.90
CA VAL A 327 -2.69 0.71 -29.96
C VAL A 327 -3.17 0.78 -28.52
N LEU A 328 -4.26 1.52 -28.26
CA LEU A 328 -4.86 1.59 -26.92
C LEU A 328 -5.37 0.23 -26.45
N LEU A 329 -5.93 -0.57 -27.36
CA LEU A 329 -6.35 -1.93 -27.04
C LEU A 329 -5.16 -2.81 -26.68
N ALA A 330 -4.06 -2.75 -27.43
CA ALA A 330 -2.82 -3.46 -27.09
C ALA A 330 -2.24 -3.02 -25.74
N MET A 331 -2.34 -1.73 -25.40
CA MET A 331 -1.95 -1.21 -24.09
C MET A 331 -2.73 -1.87 -22.95
N ALA A 332 -4.03 -2.18 -23.13
CA ALA A 332 -4.84 -2.86 -22.13
C ALA A 332 -4.25 -4.23 -21.73
N PHE A 333 -3.63 -4.94 -22.67
CA PHE A 333 -3.09 -6.28 -22.45
C PHE A 333 -1.60 -6.31 -22.10
N SER A 334 -0.90 -5.17 -22.16
CA SER A 334 0.55 -5.08 -21.94
C SER A 334 1.01 -5.69 -20.61
N SER A 335 0.27 -5.45 -19.52
CA SER A 335 0.64 -5.95 -18.19
C SER A 335 0.54 -7.48 -18.04
N PHE A 336 -0.25 -8.17 -18.87
CA PHE A 336 -0.33 -9.63 -18.89
C PHE A 336 0.91 -10.29 -19.51
N ILE A 337 1.69 -9.53 -20.28
CA ILE A 337 2.92 -10.02 -20.91
C ILE A 337 4.12 -9.69 -20.01
N TRP A 338 4.28 -8.41 -19.69
CA TRP A 338 5.48 -7.93 -19.01
C TRP A 338 5.50 -8.15 -17.49
N GLY A 339 4.32 -8.30 -16.87
CA GLY A 339 4.21 -8.70 -15.48
C GLY A 339 4.88 -10.06 -15.22
N PRO A 340 4.45 -11.13 -15.90
CA PRO A 340 5.07 -12.45 -15.82
C PRO A 340 6.56 -12.44 -16.20
N ILE A 341 6.94 -11.75 -17.29
CA ILE A 341 8.35 -11.61 -17.66
C ILE A 341 9.15 -10.99 -16.50
N GLY A 342 8.61 -9.98 -15.82
CA GLY A 342 9.23 -9.37 -14.64
C GLY A 342 9.42 -10.34 -13.47
N THR A 343 8.50 -11.27 -13.26
CA THR A 343 8.65 -12.32 -12.23
C THR A 343 9.69 -13.38 -12.61
N ILE A 344 9.86 -13.63 -13.91
CA ILE A 344 10.82 -14.62 -14.40
C ILE A 344 12.23 -14.00 -14.41
N VAL A 345 12.47 -12.95 -15.19
CA VAL A 345 13.83 -12.41 -15.43
C VAL A 345 14.23 -11.25 -14.52
N GLY A 346 13.37 -10.86 -13.58
CA GLY A 346 13.56 -9.70 -12.71
C GLY A 346 12.95 -8.42 -13.27
N ARG A 347 12.50 -7.54 -12.37
CA ARG A 347 11.75 -6.32 -12.70
C ARG A 347 12.57 -5.32 -13.52
N LYS A 348 13.82 -5.02 -13.15
CA LYS A 348 14.69 -4.08 -13.90
C LYS A 348 14.96 -4.57 -15.33
N VAL A 349 15.22 -5.86 -15.53
CA VAL A 349 15.47 -6.44 -16.87
C VAL A 349 14.20 -6.34 -17.72
N SER A 350 13.06 -6.78 -17.18
CA SER A 350 11.76 -6.69 -17.87
C SER A 350 11.41 -5.24 -18.23
N TYR A 351 11.65 -4.29 -17.32
CA TYR A 351 11.43 -2.85 -17.57
C TYR A 351 12.25 -2.34 -18.76
N ASN A 352 13.55 -2.63 -18.80
CA ASN A 352 14.41 -2.20 -19.91
C ASN A 352 14.09 -2.92 -21.23
N MET A 353 13.81 -4.23 -21.19
CA MET A 353 13.37 -4.97 -22.38
C MET A 353 12.08 -4.39 -22.95
N CYS A 354 11.14 -3.98 -22.10
CA CYS A 354 9.90 -3.33 -22.52
C CYS A 354 10.16 -1.99 -23.22
N ILE A 355 11.12 -1.18 -22.74
CA ILE A 355 11.54 0.07 -23.40
C ILE A 355 12.16 -0.23 -24.77
N VAL A 356 13.01 -1.26 -24.85
CA VAL A 356 13.66 -1.67 -26.11
C VAL A 356 12.61 -2.09 -27.14
N VAL A 357 11.62 -2.87 -26.73
CA VAL A 357 10.50 -3.28 -27.58
C VAL A 357 9.70 -2.08 -28.09
N LEU A 358 9.37 -1.13 -27.20
CA LEU A 358 8.70 0.11 -27.58
C LEU A 358 9.54 0.92 -28.59
N PHE A 359 10.86 1.05 -28.36
CA PHE A 359 11.77 1.77 -29.22
C PHE A 359 11.81 1.18 -30.64
N PHE A 360 12.06 -0.13 -30.78
CA PHE A 360 12.18 -0.78 -32.08
C PHE A 360 10.87 -0.77 -32.86
N PHE A 361 9.73 -1.02 -32.22
CA PHE A 361 8.43 -0.95 -32.91
C PHE A 361 8.02 0.48 -33.28
N THR A 362 8.45 1.49 -32.49
CA THR A 362 8.28 2.90 -32.88
C THR A 362 9.12 3.23 -34.12
N VAL A 363 10.39 2.80 -34.17
CA VAL A 363 11.25 2.97 -35.36
C VAL A 363 10.65 2.24 -36.57
N GLY A 364 10.19 1.00 -36.38
CA GLY A 364 9.51 0.22 -37.43
C GLY A 364 8.26 0.92 -37.96
N THR A 365 7.49 1.59 -37.08
CA THR A 365 6.35 2.41 -37.51
C THR A 365 6.79 3.61 -38.35
N ALA A 366 7.88 4.28 -37.97
CA ALA A 366 8.39 5.44 -38.72
C ALA A 366 8.84 5.06 -40.14
N LEU A 367 9.39 3.85 -40.29
CA LEU A 367 9.90 3.30 -41.53
C LEU A 367 8.86 2.50 -42.33
N ALA A 368 7.61 2.40 -41.85
CA ALA A 368 6.59 1.56 -42.47
C ALA A 368 6.32 1.98 -43.94
N PRO A 369 6.48 1.05 -44.91
CA PRO A 369 6.31 1.34 -46.32
C PRO A 369 4.84 1.38 -46.75
N ASP A 370 3.98 0.61 -46.07
CA ASP A 370 2.56 0.49 -46.35
C ASP A 370 1.71 0.61 -45.06
N PHE A 371 0.40 0.77 -45.23
CA PHE A 371 -0.51 0.95 -44.11
C PHE A 371 -0.61 -0.28 -43.20
N GLY A 372 -0.57 -1.50 -43.76
CA GLY A 372 -0.63 -2.73 -42.97
C GLY A 372 0.57 -2.86 -42.03
N THR A 373 1.78 -2.64 -42.55
CA THR A 373 3.00 -2.59 -41.73
C THR A 373 2.93 -1.48 -40.68
N PHE A 374 2.41 -0.30 -41.04
CA PHE A 374 2.22 0.81 -40.11
C PHE A 374 1.31 0.40 -38.94
N VAL A 375 0.15 -0.18 -39.21
CA VAL A 375 -0.79 -0.65 -38.17
C VAL A 375 -0.15 -1.73 -37.31
N ALA A 376 0.48 -2.74 -37.92
CA ALA A 376 1.10 -3.85 -37.19
C ALA A 376 2.18 -3.37 -36.21
N MET A 377 3.11 -2.53 -36.67
CA MET A 377 4.18 -1.99 -35.83
C MET A 377 3.63 -1.12 -34.70
N ARG A 378 2.57 -0.34 -34.96
CA ARG A 378 1.91 0.46 -33.91
C ARG A 378 1.23 -0.40 -32.85
N VAL A 379 0.43 -1.37 -33.25
CA VAL A 379 -0.26 -2.27 -32.31
C VAL A 379 0.75 -3.03 -31.45
N LEU A 380 1.83 -3.54 -32.06
CA LEU A 380 2.92 -4.20 -31.33
C LEU A 380 3.62 -3.26 -30.35
N SER A 381 3.83 -1.99 -30.72
CA SER A 381 4.35 -0.97 -29.79
C SER A 381 3.43 -0.76 -28.57
N GLY A 382 2.11 -0.87 -28.75
CA GLY A 382 1.11 -0.74 -27.69
C GLY A 382 1.22 -1.80 -26.59
N LEU A 383 1.74 -2.99 -26.90
CA LEU A 383 1.96 -4.07 -25.92
C LEU A 383 3.00 -3.74 -24.84
N SER A 384 3.67 -2.58 -24.91
CA SER A 384 4.58 -2.08 -23.88
C SER A 384 3.93 -1.10 -22.87
N GLY A 385 2.82 -0.46 -23.25
CA GLY A 385 2.45 0.83 -22.66
C GLY A 385 2.02 0.82 -21.19
N THR A 386 1.11 -0.08 -20.77
CA THR A 386 0.61 -0.07 -19.38
C THR A 386 1.58 -0.66 -18.39
N TYR A 387 2.51 -1.50 -18.83
CA TYR A 387 3.51 -2.07 -17.94
C TYR A 387 4.36 -0.98 -17.25
N PHE A 388 4.68 0.11 -17.95
CA PHE A 388 5.41 1.24 -17.34
C PHE A 388 4.63 1.93 -16.22
N HIS A 389 3.30 1.95 -16.32
CA HIS A 389 2.45 2.53 -15.28
C HIS A 389 2.49 1.66 -14.02
N VAL A 390 2.33 0.35 -14.19
CA VAL A 390 2.29 -0.64 -13.10
C VAL A 390 3.67 -0.75 -12.44
N SER A 391 4.71 -1.00 -13.24
CA SER A 391 6.08 -1.20 -12.76
C SER A 391 6.67 0.09 -12.21
N GLY A 392 6.36 1.26 -12.80
CA GLY A 392 6.76 2.57 -12.26
C GLY A 392 6.25 2.80 -10.84
N GLN A 393 4.98 2.51 -10.57
CA GLN A 393 4.44 2.62 -9.20
C GLN A 393 5.05 1.60 -8.23
N ALA A 394 5.33 0.39 -8.70
CA ALA A 394 6.04 -0.61 -7.89
C ALA A 394 7.45 -0.13 -7.50
N ILE A 395 8.22 0.39 -8.46
CA ILE A 395 9.55 0.99 -8.22
C ILE A 395 9.47 2.09 -7.17
N LEU A 396 8.51 3.01 -7.27
CA LEU A 396 8.38 4.08 -6.27
C LEU A 396 8.03 3.55 -4.88
N ALA A 397 7.23 2.48 -4.79
CA ALA A 397 6.92 1.87 -3.52
C ALA A 397 8.15 1.24 -2.84
N GLU A 398 9.13 0.82 -3.62
CA GLU A 398 10.39 0.23 -3.14
C GLU A 398 11.38 1.28 -2.62
N TYR A 399 11.53 2.41 -3.33
CA TYR A 399 12.55 3.43 -2.99
C TYR A 399 12.04 4.59 -2.11
N PHE A 400 10.72 4.71 -1.92
CA PHE A 400 10.14 5.75 -1.07
C PHE A 400 9.37 5.19 0.14
N PRO A 401 9.65 5.71 1.35
CA PRO A 401 8.91 5.34 2.55
C PRO A 401 7.45 5.78 2.43
N PRO A 402 6.50 5.11 3.12
CA PRO A 402 5.06 5.35 2.96
C PRO A 402 4.64 6.83 3.04
N VAL A 403 5.28 7.61 3.92
CA VAL A 403 4.99 9.04 4.11
C VAL A 403 5.39 9.90 2.91
N GLN A 404 6.55 9.62 2.28
CA GLN A 404 7.06 10.38 1.13
C GLN A 404 6.57 9.84 -0.22
N ARG A 405 6.13 8.57 -0.24
CA ARG A 405 5.70 7.84 -1.45
C ARG A 405 4.53 8.53 -2.16
N GLY A 406 3.60 9.13 -1.42
CA GLY A 406 2.47 9.87 -2.00
C GLY A 406 2.94 11.01 -2.91
N THR A 407 3.88 11.82 -2.42
CA THR A 407 4.47 12.93 -3.18
C THR A 407 5.23 12.45 -4.41
N ALA A 408 6.06 11.41 -4.26
CA ALA A 408 6.80 10.80 -5.38
C ALA A 408 5.85 10.23 -6.44
N THR A 409 4.79 9.56 -6.02
CA THR A 409 3.74 9.04 -6.90
C THR A 409 3.02 10.19 -7.63
N GLY A 410 2.79 11.32 -6.97
CA GLY A 410 2.21 12.51 -7.59
C GLY A 410 3.07 13.07 -8.74
N PHE A 411 4.38 13.19 -8.55
CA PHE A 411 5.30 13.62 -9.61
C PHE A 411 5.39 12.62 -10.75
N PHE A 412 5.41 11.32 -10.44
CA PHE A 412 5.36 10.27 -11.47
C PHE A 412 4.09 10.32 -12.32
N LEU A 413 2.94 10.52 -11.67
CA LEU A 413 1.67 10.63 -12.38
C LEU A 413 1.61 11.86 -13.29
N ALA A 414 2.42 12.90 -13.06
CA ALA A 414 2.47 14.06 -13.96
C ALA A 414 2.87 13.63 -15.39
N GLY A 415 3.86 12.75 -15.56
CA GLY A 415 4.24 12.22 -16.88
C GLY A 415 3.13 11.39 -17.51
N THR A 416 2.51 10.51 -16.73
CA THR A 416 1.37 9.68 -17.15
C THR A 416 0.19 10.50 -17.66
N VAL A 417 -0.09 11.61 -16.99
CA VAL A 417 -1.26 12.43 -17.22
C VAL A 417 -1.03 13.45 -18.34
N LEU A 418 0.19 13.98 -18.46
CA LEU A 418 0.54 14.94 -19.51
C LEU A 418 0.74 14.30 -20.88
N GLY A 419 1.14 13.03 -20.97
CA GLY A 419 1.40 12.38 -22.25
C GLY A 419 0.24 12.43 -23.25
N PRO A 420 -0.99 12.03 -22.89
CA PRO A 420 -2.12 11.99 -23.82
C PRO A 420 -2.49 13.33 -24.47
N PRO A 421 -2.51 14.48 -23.77
CA PRO A 421 -2.74 15.77 -24.42
C PRO A 421 -1.47 16.38 -25.03
N LEU A 422 -0.27 16.10 -24.49
CA LEU A 422 0.98 16.59 -25.08
C LEU A 422 1.29 15.96 -26.44
N GLY A 423 0.88 14.70 -26.64
CA GLY A 423 1.02 14.00 -27.93
C GLY A 423 0.50 14.81 -29.10
N PRO A 424 -0.83 15.02 -29.19
CA PRO A 424 -1.45 15.79 -30.26
C PRO A 424 -0.98 17.25 -30.33
N LEU A 425 -0.69 17.89 -29.18
CA LEU A 425 -0.16 19.25 -29.12
C LEU A 425 1.17 19.37 -29.89
N VAL A 426 2.16 18.57 -29.50
CA VAL A 426 3.49 18.59 -30.12
C VAL A 426 3.41 18.12 -31.56
N ALA A 427 2.63 17.08 -31.83
CA ALA A 427 2.45 16.57 -33.19
C ALA A 427 1.80 17.57 -34.14
N GLY A 428 0.83 18.38 -33.68
CA GLY A 428 0.18 19.40 -34.50
C GLY A 428 1.16 20.50 -34.93
N ILE A 429 2.07 20.89 -34.02
CA ILE A 429 3.17 21.81 -34.33
C ILE A 429 4.15 21.18 -35.32
N MET A 430 4.59 19.96 -35.05
CA MET A 430 5.60 19.28 -35.89
C MET A 430 5.11 19.02 -37.32
N VAL A 431 3.88 18.51 -37.47
CA VAL A 431 3.32 18.16 -38.78
C VAL A 431 3.05 19.38 -39.66
N THR A 432 2.97 20.57 -39.06
CA THR A 432 2.83 21.84 -39.79
C THR A 432 4.12 22.22 -40.53
N TYR A 433 5.29 21.84 -40.01
CA TYR A 433 6.58 22.24 -40.57
C TYR A 433 7.40 21.08 -41.15
N LYS A 434 7.10 19.83 -40.75
CA LYS A 434 7.82 18.63 -41.18
C LYS A 434 6.86 17.46 -41.42
N SER A 435 7.37 16.40 -42.04
CA SER A 435 6.61 15.15 -42.24
C SER A 435 6.13 14.56 -40.91
N TRP A 436 4.94 13.95 -40.91
CA TRP A 436 4.34 13.25 -39.77
C TRP A 436 5.26 12.16 -39.19
N ARG A 437 6.14 11.56 -40.01
CA ARG A 437 7.14 10.58 -39.54
C ARG A 437 8.08 11.14 -38.49
N THR A 438 8.31 12.45 -38.47
CA THR A 438 9.15 13.12 -37.47
C THR A 438 8.59 12.97 -36.06
N ILE A 439 7.26 12.83 -35.91
CA ILE A 439 6.60 12.58 -34.62
C ILE A 439 7.09 11.25 -34.04
N LEU A 440 7.20 10.23 -34.88
CA LEU A 440 7.68 8.91 -34.48
C LEU A 440 9.18 8.91 -34.20
N TRP A 441 9.98 9.68 -34.95
CA TRP A 441 11.39 9.87 -34.62
C TRP A 441 11.60 10.57 -33.28
N LEU A 442 10.78 11.57 -32.95
CA LEU A 442 10.77 12.19 -31.62
C LEU A 442 10.43 11.14 -30.55
N GLN A 443 9.39 10.34 -30.78
CA GLN A 443 9.02 9.27 -29.86
C GLN A 443 10.14 8.22 -29.69
N SER A 444 10.83 7.83 -30.76
CA SER A 444 12.01 6.96 -30.70
C SER A 444 13.13 7.61 -29.87
N ALA A 445 13.37 8.92 -30.03
CA ALA A 445 14.34 9.64 -29.20
C ALA A 445 13.93 9.67 -27.72
N MET A 446 12.63 9.86 -27.41
CA MET A 446 12.12 9.77 -26.04
C MET A 446 12.32 8.38 -25.43
N CYS A 447 12.10 7.32 -26.22
CA CYS A 447 12.33 5.94 -25.77
C CYS A 447 13.82 5.63 -25.58
N GLY A 448 14.69 6.06 -26.51
CA GLY A 448 16.13 5.87 -26.41
C GLY A 448 16.74 6.61 -25.23
N THR A 449 16.34 7.86 -25.01
CA THR A 449 16.72 8.63 -23.80
C THR A 449 16.19 7.96 -22.54
N GLY A 450 14.94 7.49 -22.53
CA GLY A 450 14.35 6.74 -21.43
C GLY A 450 15.11 5.45 -21.11
N LEU A 451 15.59 4.73 -22.12
CA LEU A 451 16.41 3.53 -21.96
C LEU A 451 17.75 3.85 -21.29
N ILE A 452 18.48 4.86 -21.79
CA ILE A 452 19.75 5.29 -21.21
C ILE A 452 19.54 5.72 -19.75
N LEU A 453 18.53 6.53 -19.50
CA LEU A 453 18.17 6.99 -18.16
C LEU A 453 17.77 5.83 -17.24
N SER A 454 17.06 4.82 -17.73
CA SER A 454 16.66 3.65 -16.96
C SER A 454 17.83 2.74 -16.61
N LEU A 455 18.75 2.53 -17.55
CA LEU A 455 19.97 1.73 -17.30
C LEU A 455 20.84 2.35 -16.20
N VAL A 456 20.98 3.68 -16.19
CA VAL A 456 21.81 4.43 -15.24
C VAL A 456 21.06 4.76 -13.94
N GLY A 457 19.79 5.13 -14.03
CA GLY A 457 19.03 5.76 -12.95
C GLY A 457 18.21 4.80 -12.09
N VAL A 458 17.75 3.66 -12.63
CA VAL A 458 16.99 2.66 -11.85
C VAL A 458 17.96 1.65 -11.24
N PRO A 459 18.12 1.57 -9.91
CA PRO A 459 19.07 0.65 -9.29
C PRO A 459 18.61 -0.81 -9.43
N TYR A 460 19.57 -1.73 -9.34
CA TYR A 460 19.29 -3.15 -9.22
C TYR A 460 19.06 -3.48 -7.74
N SER A 461 17.93 -4.11 -7.42
CA SER A 461 17.56 -4.57 -6.07
C SER A 461 17.75 -6.08 -5.97
N ALA A 462 18.75 -6.55 -5.22
CA ALA A 462 19.10 -7.96 -5.14
C ALA A 462 17.97 -8.88 -4.61
N GLY A 463 17.01 -8.36 -3.84
CA GLY A 463 15.85 -9.14 -3.36
C GLY A 463 14.69 -9.22 -4.35
N LEU A 464 14.45 -8.16 -5.13
CA LEU A 464 13.24 -8.00 -5.96
C LEU A 464 13.50 -8.08 -7.46
N ASP A 465 14.73 -7.76 -7.87
CA ASP A 465 15.23 -7.92 -9.24
C ASP A 465 16.03 -9.22 -9.40
N ALA A 466 16.21 -10.00 -8.32
CA ALA A 466 16.69 -11.36 -8.46
C ALA A 466 15.64 -12.18 -9.23
N PRO A 467 16.07 -12.91 -10.26
CA PRO A 467 15.16 -13.77 -10.98
C PRO A 467 14.59 -14.85 -10.05
N GLY A 468 13.28 -15.10 -10.15
CA GLY A 468 12.61 -16.14 -9.35
C GLY A 468 12.97 -17.57 -9.76
N TYR A 469 13.88 -17.76 -10.73
CA TYR A 469 14.08 -19.01 -11.47
C TYR A 469 15.24 -19.93 -11.08
N PRO A 470 15.92 -19.88 -9.92
CA PRO A 470 16.85 -20.97 -9.62
C PRO A 470 16.17 -22.36 -9.64
N THR A 471 14.83 -22.45 -9.58
CA THR A 471 14.07 -23.71 -9.47
C THR A 471 12.79 -23.84 -10.31
N MET A 472 12.45 -22.89 -11.21
CA MET A 472 11.18 -22.98 -11.97
C MET A 472 11.27 -23.88 -13.21
N THR A 473 10.34 -24.82 -13.33
CA THR A 473 10.15 -25.67 -14.53
C THR A 473 9.49 -24.90 -15.69
N ALA A 474 9.68 -25.35 -16.94
CA ALA A 474 9.04 -24.75 -18.12
C ALA A 474 7.51 -24.66 -18.00
N ALA A 475 6.88 -25.67 -17.37
CA ALA A 475 5.45 -25.67 -17.11
C ALA A 475 5.02 -24.56 -16.12
N GLN A 476 5.84 -24.26 -15.11
CA GLN A 476 5.59 -23.15 -14.18
C GLN A 476 5.78 -21.79 -14.86
N MET A 477 6.75 -21.66 -15.76
CA MET A 477 6.92 -20.45 -16.58
C MET A 477 5.70 -20.19 -17.46
N LEU A 478 5.20 -21.21 -18.16
CA LEU A 478 3.97 -21.11 -18.95
C LEU A 478 2.75 -20.73 -18.10
N ARG A 479 2.61 -21.30 -16.89
CA ARG A 479 1.53 -20.92 -15.95
C ARG A 479 1.64 -19.49 -15.47
N ALA A 480 2.84 -18.90 -15.38
CA ALA A 480 3.02 -17.51 -14.96
C ALA A 480 2.36 -16.52 -15.94
N PHE A 481 2.25 -16.86 -17.22
CA PHE A 481 1.54 -16.06 -18.24
C PHE A 481 0.01 -16.19 -18.17
N SER A 482 -0.54 -16.97 -17.24
CA SER A 482 -1.99 -17.09 -17.07
C SER A 482 -2.59 -15.75 -16.61
N PRO A 483 -3.58 -15.20 -17.33
CA PRO A 483 -4.26 -13.97 -16.91
C PRO A 483 -5.14 -14.18 -15.66
N ALA A 484 -5.32 -15.42 -15.21
CA ALA A 484 -6.19 -15.77 -14.08
C ALA A 484 -5.83 -15.02 -12.78
N GLY A 485 -4.54 -14.72 -12.55
CA GLY A 485 -4.11 -13.97 -11.36
C GLY A 485 -4.68 -12.55 -11.29
N VAL A 486 -4.90 -11.92 -12.45
CA VAL A 486 -5.50 -10.58 -12.56
C VAL A 486 -7.01 -10.70 -12.72
N LEU A 487 -7.51 -11.58 -13.58
CA LEU A 487 -8.95 -11.74 -13.83
C LEU A 487 -9.72 -12.26 -12.61
N SER A 488 -9.08 -13.04 -11.73
CA SER A 488 -9.69 -13.48 -10.46
C SER A 488 -10.01 -12.32 -9.51
N LEU A 489 -9.45 -11.13 -9.72
CA LEU A 489 -9.81 -9.95 -8.95
C LEU A 489 -11.23 -9.46 -9.26
N PHE A 490 -11.79 -9.78 -10.43
CA PHE A 490 -13.16 -9.38 -10.78
C PHE A 490 -14.25 -10.10 -9.98
N VAL A 491 -13.87 -11.13 -9.22
CA VAL A 491 -14.76 -11.72 -8.20
C VAL A 491 -15.08 -10.70 -7.09
N TYR A 492 -14.16 -9.78 -6.81
CA TYR A 492 -14.31 -8.72 -5.81
C TYR A 492 -15.10 -7.54 -6.40
N PRO A 493 -16.36 -7.32 -6.01
CA PRO A 493 -17.20 -6.29 -6.63
C PRO A 493 -16.64 -4.88 -6.44
N ASN A 494 -16.02 -4.62 -5.29
CA ASN A 494 -15.37 -3.33 -5.01
C ASN A 494 -14.23 -3.02 -5.99
N VAL A 495 -13.46 -4.03 -6.44
CA VAL A 495 -12.41 -3.87 -7.46
C VAL A 495 -13.03 -3.72 -8.85
N LEU A 496 -13.97 -4.60 -9.21
CA LEU A 496 -14.65 -4.56 -10.50
C LEU A 496 -15.34 -3.20 -10.74
N PHE A 497 -16.07 -2.69 -9.75
CA PHE A 497 -16.76 -1.41 -9.85
C PHE A 497 -15.81 -0.24 -10.06
N THR A 498 -14.66 -0.24 -9.38
CA THR A 498 -13.65 0.81 -9.58
C THR A 498 -12.95 0.71 -10.92
N ASP A 499 -12.72 -0.51 -11.42
CA ASP A 499 -12.10 -0.73 -12.72
C ASP A 499 -13.04 -0.29 -13.86
N VAL A 500 -14.33 -0.64 -13.76
CA VAL A 500 -15.36 -0.17 -14.69
C VAL A 500 -15.54 1.35 -14.60
N ALA A 501 -15.51 1.94 -13.41
CA ALA A 501 -15.55 3.40 -13.26
C ALA A 501 -14.34 4.08 -13.93
N CYS A 502 -13.14 3.50 -13.83
CA CYS A 502 -11.95 3.97 -14.56
C CYS A 502 -12.14 3.87 -16.08
N GLY A 503 -12.76 2.80 -16.56
CA GLY A 503 -13.12 2.62 -17.98
C GLY A 503 -14.08 3.70 -18.46
N LEU A 504 -15.18 3.93 -17.75
CA LEU A 504 -16.18 4.94 -18.10
C LEU A 504 -15.60 6.38 -18.09
N LEU A 505 -14.73 6.71 -17.13
CA LEU A 505 -14.00 7.98 -17.17
C LEU A 505 -13.06 8.07 -18.37
N SER A 506 -12.41 6.97 -18.74
CA SER A 506 -11.48 6.92 -19.87
C SER A 506 -12.17 7.09 -21.20
N TRP A 507 -13.42 6.63 -21.30
CA TRP A 507 -14.23 6.94 -22.46
C TRP A 507 -14.30 8.45 -22.69
N SER A 508 -14.71 9.19 -21.65
CA SER A 508 -14.82 10.65 -21.72
C SER A 508 -13.48 11.35 -21.91
N GLN A 509 -12.41 10.85 -21.27
CA GLN A 509 -11.05 11.34 -21.46
C GLN A 509 -10.59 11.23 -22.91
N TYR A 510 -10.74 10.06 -23.53
CA TYR A 510 -10.26 9.83 -24.89
C TYR A 510 -11.20 10.40 -25.95
N SER A 511 -12.49 10.56 -25.66
CA SER A 511 -13.44 11.29 -26.51
C SER A 511 -13.07 12.78 -26.60
N LEU A 512 -12.62 13.37 -25.48
CA LEU A 512 -12.13 14.76 -25.45
C LEU A 512 -10.84 14.93 -26.27
N LEU A 513 -10.03 13.88 -26.45
CA LEU A 513 -8.72 13.96 -27.10
C LEU A 513 -8.71 13.47 -28.55
N SER A 514 -9.59 12.56 -28.96
CA SER A 514 -9.59 11.95 -30.30
C SER A 514 -10.22 12.85 -31.37
N ALA A 515 -11.29 13.55 -31.01
CA ALA A 515 -12.11 14.33 -31.93
C ALA A 515 -11.76 15.83 -32.13
N PRO A 516 -10.90 16.51 -31.34
CA PRO A 516 -10.68 17.96 -31.49
C PRO A 516 -10.33 18.42 -32.90
N ARG A 517 -9.44 17.71 -33.61
CA ARG A 517 -9.08 18.09 -34.98
C ARG A 517 -10.29 18.06 -35.93
N HIS A 518 -11.11 17.02 -35.84
CA HIS A 518 -12.33 16.88 -36.63
C HIS A 518 -13.34 17.98 -36.30
N ILE A 519 -13.60 18.22 -35.01
CA ILE A 519 -14.52 19.25 -34.53
C ILE A 519 -14.08 20.64 -34.98
N ILE A 520 -12.79 20.97 -34.82
CA ILE A 520 -12.25 22.29 -35.15
C ILE A 520 -12.34 22.56 -36.66
N THR A 521 -12.02 21.56 -37.47
CA THR A 521 -12.09 21.67 -38.93
C THR A 521 -13.53 21.85 -39.40
N THR A 522 -14.46 21.04 -38.89
CA THR A 522 -15.87 21.02 -39.32
C THR A 522 -16.69 22.19 -38.78
N ARG A 523 -16.43 22.66 -37.55
CA ARG A 523 -17.22 23.72 -36.89
C ARG A 523 -16.66 25.12 -37.06
N PHE A 524 -15.34 25.26 -37.08
CA PHE A 524 -14.70 26.58 -37.13
C PHE A 524 -14.00 26.85 -38.47
N GLY A 525 -13.97 25.89 -39.40
CA GLY A 525 -13.27 26.03 -40.67
C GLY A 525 -11.75 26.14 -40.55
N LEU A 526 -11.20 25.81 -39.37
CA LEU A 526 -9.78 25.93 -39.07
C LEU A 526 -9.06 24.64 -39.46
N THR A 527 -8.49 24.62 -40.66
CA THR A 527 -7.86 23.42 -41.26
C THR A 527 -6.40 23.20 -40.85
N SER A 528 -5.76 24.20 -40.26
CA SER A 528 -4.35 24.14 -39.88
C SER A 528 -4.09 23.11 -38.76
N PRO A 529 -3.15 22.16 -38.93
CA PRO A 529 -2.79 21.20 -37.89
C PRO A 529 -2.24 21.88 -36.62
N LEU A 530 -1.54 23.01 -36.77
CA LEU A 530 -1.03 23.81 -35.65
C LEU A 530 -2.17 24.32 -34.77
N VAL A 531 -3.21 24.87 -35.38
CA VAL A 531 -4.37 25.41 -34.64
C VAL A 531 -5.12 24.29 -33.90
N ALA A 532 -5.31 23.15 -34.55
CA ALA A 532 -5.88 21.96 -33.90
C ALA A 532 -5.00 21.45 -32.75
N GLY A 533 -3.68 21.45 -32.92
CA GLY A 533 -2.71 21.08 -31.88
C GLY A 533 -2.78 21.99 -30.65
N LEU A 534 -2.90 23.31 -30.83
CA LEU A 534 -2.97 24.27 -29.73
C LEU A 534 -4.20 24.08 -28.82
N PHE A 535 -5.29 23.50 -29.33
CA PHE A 535 -6.47 23.20 -28.52
C PHE A 535 -6.17 22.25 -27.35
N TYR A 536 -5.20 21.34 -27.53
CA TYR A 536 -4.81 20.37 -26.51
C TYR A 536 -4.08 21.00 -25.31
N LEU A 537 -3.68 22.27 -25.38
CA LEU A 537 -3.11 23.00 -24.27
C LEU A 537 -4.11 23.11 -23.09
N ALA A 538 -5.39 23.33 -23.39
CA ALA A 538 -6.43 23.43 -22.37
C ALA A 538 -6.66 22.10 -21.64
N PRO A 539 -6.88 20.96 -22.32
CA PRO A 539 -6.88 19.65 -21.68
C PRO A 539 -5.59 19.33 -20.91
N ALA A 540 -4.41 19.65 -21.44
CA ALA A 540 -3.13 19.43 -20.74
C ALA A 540 -3.05 20.18 -19.41
N ALA A 541 -3.38 21.48 -19.42
CA ALA A 541 -3.41 22.30 -18.21
C ALA A 541 -4.48 21.81 -17.22
N GLY A 542 -5.65 21.41 -17.72
CA GLY A 542 -6.74 20.86 -16.91
C GLY A 542 -6.32 19.57 -16.23
N PHE A 543 -5.74 18.63 -16.97
CA PHE A 543 -5.24 17.36 -16.47
C PHE A 543 -4.20 17.52 -15.35
N LEU A 544 -3.23 18.43 -15.53
CA LEU A 544 -2.22 18.73 -14.51
C LEU A 544 -2.86 19.34 -13.24
N THR A 545 -3.75 20.31 -13.43
CA THR A 545 -4.48 20.98 -12.33
C THR A 545 -5.32 19.97 -11.54
N GLY A 546 -6.09 19.14 -12.25
CA GLY A 546 -6.94 18.10 -11.66
C GLY A 546 -6.15 17.08 -10.85
N THR A 547 -4.97 16.67 -11.33
CA THR A 547 -4.10 15.72 -10.62
C THR A 547 -3.53 16.32 -9.34
N MET A 548 -3.01 17.55 -9.41
CA MET A 548 -2.41 18.22 -8.26
C MET A 548 -3.44 18.57 -7.18
N VAL A 549 -4.58 19.14 -7.58
CA VAL A 549 -5.66 19.54 -6.66
C VAL A 549 -6.41 18.31 -6.15
N GLY A 550 -6.76 17.38 -7.04
CA GLY A 550 -7.50 16.16 -6.71
C GLY A 550 -6.75 15.25 -5.74
N GLY A 551 -5.43 15.10 -5.92
CA GLY A 551 -4.60 14.34 -4.97
C GLY A 551 -4.61 14.94 -3.56
N ARG A 552 -4.38 16.26 -3.44
CA ARG A 552 -4.43 16.95 -2.15
C ARG A 552 -5.81 16.90 -1.50
N PHE A 553 -6.87 16.99 -2.31
CA PHE A 553 -8.25 16.90 -1.85
C PHE A 553 -8.62 15.47 -1.38
N SER A 554 -8.10 14.43 -2.05
CA SER A 554 -8.19 13.04 -1.60
C SER A 554 -7.59 12.86 -0.21
N ASP A 555 -6.36 13.34 0.01
CA ASP A 555 -5.71 13.24 1.32
C ASP A 555 -6.43 14.03 2.41
N HIS A 556 -6.94 15.22 2.09
CA HIS A 556 -7.78 15.99 3.02
C HIS A 556 -9.07 15.22 3.37
N THR A 557 -9.71 14.59 2.38
CA THR A 557 -10.95 13.84 2.57
C THR A 557 -10.73 12.63 3.48
N VAL A 558 -9.66 11.88 3.30
CA VAL A 558 -9.29 10.78 4.21
C VAL A 558 -9.08 11.31 5.63
N ARG A 559 -8.31 12.39 5.80
CA ARG A 559 -8.12 13.04 7.12
C ARG A 559 -9.43 13.47 7.77
N LYS A 560 -10.36 14.01 6.99
CA LYS A 560 -11.69 14.39 7.48
C LYS A 560 -12.49 13.16 7.94
N TRP A 561 -12.56 12.10 7.14
CA TRP A 561 -13.36 10.91 7.47
C TRP A 561 -12.75 10.07 8.60
N MET A 562 -11.42 10.05 8.73
CA MET A 562 -10.76 9.49 9.91
C MET A 562 -11.17 10.22 11.19
N ARG A 563 -11.24 11.57 11.18
CA ARG A 563 -11.68 12.37 12.34
C ARG A 563 -13.15 12.17 12.70
N LEU A 564 -14.01 11.97 11.70
CA LEU A 564 -15.46 11.82 11.90
C LEU A 564 -15.83 10.41 12.40
N ARG A 565 -14.99 9.40 12.17
CA ARG A 565 -15.25 8.01 12.55
C ARG A 565 -14.74 7.76 13.97
N ALA A 566 -15.60 7.22 14.83
CA ALA A 566 -15.19 6.78 16.16
C ALA A 566 -14.05 5.75 16.04
N GLY A 567 -12.87 6.08 16.57
CA GLY A 567 -11.68 5.20 16.55
C GLY A 567 -10.59 5.56 15.52
N GLY A 568 -10.77 6.59 14.69
CA GLY A 568 -9.68 7.10 13.83
C GLY A 568 -9.17 6.13 12.74
N VAL A 569 -9.89 5.03 12.49
CA VAL A 569 -9.47 3.97 11.56
C VAL A 569 -9.46 4.49 10.13
N ARG A 570 -8.32 4.31 9.45
CA ARG A 570 -8.14 4.65 8.04
C ARG A 570 -8.71 3.54 7.15
N LEU A 571 -9.71 3.87 6.33
CA LEU A 571 -10.19 2.97 5.27
C LEU A 571 -9.77 3.45 3.88
N PRO A 572 -9.32 2.56 2.98
CA PRO A 572 -9.01 2.91 1.59
C PRO A 572 -10.18 3.59 0.86
N GLN A 573 -11.42 3.13 1.11
CA GLN A 573 -12.64 3.63 0.45
C GLN A 573 -12.97 5.09 0.75
N ASP A 574 -12.42 5.68 1.83
CA ASP A 574 -12.64 7.09 2.16
C ASP A 574 -12.04 8.01 1.07
N ARG A 575 -11.02 7.55 0.32
CA ARG A 575 -10.44 8.28 -0.81
C ARG A 575 -11.45 8.53 -1.94
N LEU A 576 -12.32 7.57 -2.21
CA LEU A 576 -13.31 7.64 -3.28
C LEU A 576 -14.30 8.79 -3.08
N ARG A 577 -14.54 9.20 -1.83
CA ARG A 577 -15.45 10.31 -1.49
C ARG A 577 -14.96 11.66 -2.01
N SER A 578 -13.66 11.81 -2.26
CA SER A 578 -13.10 13.04 -2.81
C SER A 578 -13.47 13.28 -4.28
N GLY A 579 -13.76 12.22 -5.05
CA GLY A 579 -14.12 12.32 -6.46
C GLY A 579 -15.58 12.69 -6.72
N MET A 580 -16.45 12.67 -5.70
CA MET A 580 -17.91 12.76 -5.88
C MET A 580 -18.35 14.05 -6.57
N ALA A 581 -17.77 15.19 -6.19
CA ALA A 581 -18.09 16.48 -6.84
C ALA A 581 -17.68 16.48 -8.33
N SER A 582 -16.55 15.85 -8.66
CA SER A 582 -16.09 15.72 -10.05
C SER A 582 -17.05 14.87 -10.89
N PHE A 583 -17.46 13.73 -10.34
CA PHE A 583 -18.36 12.79 -11.02
C PHE A 583 -19.77 13.33 -11.25
N PHE A 584 -20.36 13.97 -10.24
CA PHE A 584 -21.78 14.33 -10.26
C PHE A 584 -22.06 15.79 -10.64
N ALA A 585 -21.04 16.66 -10.62
CA ALA A 585 -21.23 18.08 -10.92
C ALA A 585 -20.24 18.59 -11.97
N VAL A 586 -18.94 18.59 -11.69
CA VAL A 586 -17.95 19.32 -12.51
C VAL A 586 -17.86 18.76 -13.92
N VAL A 587 -17.63 17.45 -14.06
CA VAL A 587 -17.43 16.84 -15.39
C VAL A 587 -18.73 16.84 -16.20
N PRO A 588 -19.88 16.35 -15.69
CA PRO A 588 -21.12 16.35 -16.47
C PRO A 588 -21.56 17.75 -16.90
N ALA A 589 -21.49 18.74 -16.00
CA ALA A 589 -21.88 20.11 -16.35
C ALA A 589 -20.97 20.68 -17.43
N ALA A 590 -19.65 20.56 -17.26
CA ALA A 590 -18.70 21.10 -18.24
C ALA A 590 -18.78 20.39 -19.59
N SER A 591 -18.91 19.05 -19.61
CA SER A 591 -18.97 18.26 -20.84
C SER A 591 -20.28 18.47 -21.61
N LEU A 592 -21.40 18.63 -20.90
CA LEU A 592 -22.70 18.94 -21.54
C LEU A 592 -22.68 20.31 -22.18
N VAL A 593 -22.23 21.34 -21.45
CA VAL A 593 -22.11 22.69 -22.03
C VAL A 593 -21.13 22.68 -23.20
N TYR A 594 -20.02 21.94 -23.11
CA TYR A 594 -19.03 21.78 -24.19
C TYR A 594 -19.67 21.20 -25.46
N GLY A 595 -20.40 20.09 -25.33
CA GLY A 595 -21.00 19.43 -26.48
C GLY A 595 -22.09 20.26 -27.15
N TRP A 596 -22.98 20.84 -26.36
CA TRP A 596 -24.13 21.58 -26.88
C TRP A 596 -23.76 22.97 -27.39
N CYS A 597 -22.74 23.62 -26.81
CA CYS A 597 -22.25 24.89 -27.35
C CYS A 597 -21.58 24.70 -28.72
N LEU A 598 -20.85 23.60 -28.92
CA LEU A 598 -20.28 23.23 -30.22
C LEU A 598 -21.35 22.79 -31.23
N GLN A 599 -22.42 22.12 -30.78
CA GLN A 599 -23.52 21.70 -31.66
C GLN A 599 -24.33 22.88 -32.20
N PHE A 600 -24.62 23.87 -31.34
CA PHE A 600 -25.42 25.05 -31.71
C PHE A 600 -24.58 26.28 -32.07
N GLU A 601 -23.26 26.12 -32.17
CA GLU A 601 -22.31 27.18 -32.54
C GLU A 601 -22.42 28.43 -31.65
N LYS A 602 -22.60 28.22 -30.34
CA LYS A 602 -22.75 29.29 -29.34
C LYS A 602 -21.46 29.48 -28.53
N GLY A 603 -21.12 30.75 -28.27
CA GLY A 603 -20.00 31.13 -27.40
C GLY A 603 -18.63 31.20 -28.09
N GLY A 604 -18.56 30.94 -29.40
CA GLY A 604 -17.31 30.99 -30.18
C GLY A 604 -16.28 29.96 -29.74
N LEU A 605 -15.03 30.09 -30.21
CA LEU A 605 -13.93 29.21 -29.83
C LEU A 605 -13.50 29.27 -28.35
N PRO A 606 -13.55 30.42 -27.64
CA PRO A 606 -13.11 30.50 -26.25
C PRO A 606 -13.91 29.60 -25.29
N LEU A 607 -15.22 29.50 -25.47
CA LEU A 607 -16.09 28.75 -24.57
C LEU A 607 -15.75 27.23 -24.55
N PRO A 608 -15.67 26.51 -25.70
CA PRO A 608 -15.19 25.14 -25.74
C PRO A 608 -13.80 24.93 -25.14
N VAL A 609 -12.88 25.87 -25.33
CA VAL A 609 -11.51 25.78 -24.77
C VAL A 609 -11.55 25.82 -23.23
N VAL A 610 -12.29 26.76 -22.65
CA VAL A 610 -12.47 26.84 -21.19
C VAL A 610 -13.15 25.59 -20.65
N LEU A 611 -14.19 25.09 -21.32
CA LEU A 611 -14.91 23.90 -20.88
C LEU A 611 -14.09 22.62 -21.06
N ALA A 612 -13.23 22.54 -22.08
CA ALA A 612 -12.29 21.44 -22.23
C ALA A 612 -11.29 21.42 -21.06
N PHE A 613 -10.79 22.57 -20.61
CA PHE A 613 -9.97 22.68 -19.40
C PHE A 613 -10.72 22.20 -18.15
N VAL A 614 -11.95 22.68 -17.92
CA VAL A 614 -12.74 22.31 -16.72
C VAL A 614 -13.10 20.82 -16.73
N THR A 615 -13.51 20.29 -17.88
CA THR A 615 -13.80 18.86 -18.08
C THR A 615 -12.55 18.02 -17.78
N ALA A 616 -11.41 18.43 -18.34
CA ALA A 616 -10.12 17.77 -18.11
C ALA A 616 -9.69 17.79 -16.63
N ALA A 617 -9.82 18.93 -15.96
CA ALA A 617 -9.53 19.05 -14.53
C ALA A 617 -10.45 18.17 -13.67
N GLY A 618 -11.75 18.16 -13.97
CA GLY A 618 -12.71 17.30 -13.29
C GLY A 618 -12.42 15.81 -13.49
N LEU A 619 -12.11 15.38 -14.72
CA LEU A 619 -11.77 14.00 -15.05
C LEU A 619 -10.55 13.52 -14.24
N LEU A 620 -9.48 14.32 -14.17
CA LEU A 620 -8.27 13.93 -13.47
C LEU A 620 -8.42 14.00 -11.95
N ALA A 621 -9.25 14.90 -11.43
CA ALA A 621 -9.63 14.88 -10.03
C ALA A 621 -10.40 13.59 -9.66
N ALA A 622 -11.29 13.12 -10.54
CA ALA A 622 -11.97 11.84 -10.36
C ALA A 622 -10.99 10.64 -10.43
N PHE A 623 -10.11 10.61 -11.42
CA PHE A 623 -9.06 9.59 -11.52
C PHE A 623 -8.11 9.58 -10.32
N ALA A 624 -7.78 10.73 -9.74
CA ALA A 624 -6.93 10.79 -8.56
C ALA A 624 -7.53 9.98 -7.39
N SER A 625 -8.85 10.04 -7.19
CA SER A 625 -9.55 9.25 -6.16
C SER A 625 -9.48 7.75 -6.43
N LEU A 626 -9.70 7.31 -7.68
CA LEU A 626 -9.65 5.90 -8.07
C LEU A 626 -8.24 5.32 -8.06
N ASN A 627 -7.26 6.04 -8.62
CA ASN A 627 -5.84 5.64 -8.66
C ASN A 627 -5.30 5.38 -7.26
N THR A 628 -5.64 6.27 -6.31
CA THR A 628 -5.17 6.16 -4.93
C THR A 628 -5.88 5.04 -4.16
N TYR A 629 -7.16 4.78 -4.45
CA TYR A 629 -7.89 3.62 -3.91
C TYR A 629 -7.33 2.28 -4.41
N CYS A 630 -7.16 2.10 -5.72
CA CYS A 630 -6.66 0.85 -6.32
C CYS A 630 -5.25 0.48 -5.82
N ALA A 631 -4.43 1.47 -5.46
CA ALA A 631 -3.11 1.25 -4.89
C ALA A 631 -3.13 0.77 -3.42
N GLU A 632 -4.23 0.99 -2.70
CA GLU A 632 -4.33 0.76 -1.24
C GLU A 632 -5.30 -0.36 -0.86
N VAL A 633 -6.31 -0.67 -1.69
CA VAL A 633 -7.39 -1.62 -1.35
C VAL A 633 -6.88 -3.04 -1.02
N MET A 634 -5.91 -3.55 -1.77
CA MET A 634 -5.33 -4.88 -1.54
C MET A 634 -3.80 -4.83 -1.57
N PRO A 635 -3.13 -4.54 -0.44
CA PRO A 635 -1.68 -4.36 -0.40
C PRO A 635 -0.89 -5.55 -0.92
N ARG A 636 -1.32 -6.78 -0.61
CA ARG A 636 -0.67 -8.04 -1.05
C ARG A 636 -0.80 -8.30 -2.56
N ARG A 637 -1.84 -7.76 -3.22
CA ARG A 637 -2.12 -7.95 -4.66
C ARG A 637 -2.07 -6.63 -5.44
N ARG A 638 -1.42 -5.59 -4.89
CA ARG A 638 -1.42 -4.21 -5.42
C ARG A 638 -1.13 -4.15 -6.92
N THR A 639 -0.06 -4.79 -7.36
CA THR A 639 0.36 -4.81 -8.77
C THR A 639 -0.71 -5.40 -9.68
N ALA A 640 -1.40 -6.45 -9.24
CA ALA A 640 -2.48 -7.09 -10.01
C ALA A 640 -3.74 -6.21 -10.06
N VAL A 641 -4.10 -5.52 -8.98
CA VAL A 641 -5.22 -4.55 -8.96
C VAL A 641 -4.96 -3.37 -9.89
N ILE A 642 -3.73 -2.84 -9.89
CA ILE A 642 -3.37 -1.75 -10.80
C ILE A 642 -3.37 -2.24 -12.26
N ALA A 643 -2.94 -3.48 -12.51
CA ALA A 643 -2.98 -4.08 -13.84
C ALA A 643 -4.42 -4.30 -14.35
N SER A 644 -5.34 -4.83 -13.52
CA SER A 644 -6.75 -5.03 -13.89
C SER A 644 -7.42 -3.69 -14.23
N LYS A 645 -7.17 -2.68 -13.40
CA LYS A 645 -7.62 -1.30 -13.64
C LYS A 645 -7.19 -0.81 -15.01
N TYR A 646 -5.90 -0.85 -15.32
CA TYR A 646 -5.42 -0.33 -16.61
C TYR A 646 -5.92 -1.16 -17.80
N ALA A 647 -6.10 -2.48 -17.64
CA ALA A 647 -6.70 -3.30 -18.68
C ALA A 647 -8.12 -2.81 -19.03
N VAL A 648 -8.99 -2.64 -18.04
CA VAL A 648 -10.36 -2.13 -18.27
C VAL A 648 -10.31 -0.69 -18.80
N GLN A 649 -9.46 0.15 -18.19
CA GLN A 649 -9.30 1.55 -18.55
C GLN A 649 -8.99 1.75 -20.04
N TYR A 650 -8.02 1.00 -20.56
CA TYR A 650 -7.54 1.15 -21.93
C TYR A 650 -8.43 0.43 -22.96
N CYS A 651 -9.20 -0.60 -22.57
CA CYS A 651 -10.27 -1.14 -23.42
C CYS A 651 -11.34 -0.09 -23.73
N PHE A 652 -11.80 0.66 -22.71
CA PHE A 652 -12.75 1.75 -22.92
C PHE A 652 -12.12 2.93 -23.66
N ALA A 653 -10.84 3.24 -23.42
CA ALA A 653 -10.12 4.25 -24.19
C ALA A 653 -10.05 3.91 -25.69
N ALA A 654 -9.76 2.66 -26.02
CA ALA A 654 -9.75 2.16 -27.40
C ALA A 654 -11.13 2.29 -28.04
N ALA A 655 -12.18 1.85 -27.34
CA ALA A 655 -13.56 1.97 -27.81
C ALA A 655 -13.94 3.43 -28.08
N ALA A 656 -13.62 4.34 -27.15
CA ALA A 656 -13.88 5.76 -27.34
C ALA A 656 -13.10 6.34 -28.51
N SER A 657 -11.80 6.06 -28.62
CA SER A 657 -10.97 6.58 -29.71
C SER A 657 -11.47 6.13 -31.09
N GLY A 658 -11.91 4.88 -31.23
CA GLY A 658 -12.47 4.37 -32.48
C GLY A 658 -13.88 4.90 -32.78
N ALA A 659 -14.72 5.05 -31.75
CA ALA A 659 -16.12 5.44 -31.91
C ALA A 659 -16.37 6.96 -31.97
N SER A 660 -15.45 7.80 -31.46
CA SER A 660 -15.71 9.23 -31.26
C SER A 660 -16.10 9.97 -32.55
N VAL A 661 -15.30 9.85 -33.61
CA VAL A 661 -15.58 10.53 -34.88
C VAL A 661 -16.85 9.95 -35.57
N PRO A 662 -16.99 8.62 -35.74
CA PRO A 662 -18.22 8.04 -36.28
C PRO A 662 -19.49 8.44 -35.50
N MET A 663 -19.40 8.51 -34.17
CA MET A 663 -20.53 8.90 -33.32
C MET A 663 -20.85 10.40 -33.48
N ILE A 664 -19.84 11.26 -33.60
CA ILE A 664 -20.05 12.69 -33.89
C ILE A 664 -20.75 12.88 -35.24
N ASP A 665 -20.35 12.12 -36.25
CA ASP A 665 -20.93 12.23 -37.59
C ASP A 665 -22.38 11.69 -37.63
N ALA A 666 -22.68 10.64 -36.86
CA ALA A 666 -24.01 10.00 -36.84
C ALA A 666 -25.04 10.73 -35.96
N ILE A 667 -24.67 11.14 -34.74
CA ILE A 667 -25.60 11.70 -33.75
C ILE A 667 -25.26 13.13 -33.31
N GLY A 668 -24.16 13.70 -33.79
CA GLY A 668 -23.72 15.05 -33.45
C GLY A 668 -22.84 15.13 -32.19
N ILE A 669 -22.22 16.30 -32.01
CA ILE A 669 -21.26 16.58 -30.93
C ILE A 669 -21.97 16.68 -29.58
N GLY A 670 -23.17 17.27 -29.56
CA GLY A 670 -24.00 17.43 -28.36
C GLY A 670 -24.38 16.08 -27.74
N TRP A 671 -24.94 15.19 -28.55
CA TRP A 671 -25.33 13.85 -28.08
C TRP A 671 -24.12 12.98 -27.73
N THR A 672 -23.05 13.03 -28.53
CA THR A 672 -21.77 12.37 -28.19
C THR A 672 -21.27 12.78 -26.79
N SER A 673 -21.30 14.08 -26.49
CA SER A 673 -20.87 14.59 -25.18
C SER A 673 -21.86 14.23 -24.06
N THR A 674 -23.16 14.11 -24.39
CA THR A 674 -24.21 13.66 -23.47
C THR A 674 -24.04 12.19 -23.07
N VAL A 675 -23.68 11.32 -24.01
CA VAL A 675 -23.30 9.92 -23.73
C VAL A 675 -22.09 9.87 -22.81
N GLY A 676 -21.06 10.67 -23.08
CA GLY A 676 -19.88 10.79 -22.20
C GLY A 676 -20.25 11.25 -20.78
N ALA A 677 -21.13 12.24 -20.64
CA ALA A 677 -21.62 12.69 -19.34
C ALA A 677 -22.39 11.59 -18.59
N ALA A 678 -23.23 10.82 -19.29
CA ALA A 678 -23.95 9.69 -18.71
C ALA A 678 -23.01 8.59 -18.21
N PHE A 679 -21.95 8.27 -18.96
CA PHE A 679 -20.92 7.33 -18.52
C PHE A 679 -20.16 7.81 -17.28
N VAL A 680 -19.83 9.10 -17.21
CA VAL A 680 -19.21 9.68 -16.02
C VAL A 680 -20.14 9.56 -14.82
N LEU A 681 -21.43 9.88 -14.97
CA LEU A 681 -22.42 9.72 -13.90
C LEU A 681 -22.54 8.26 -13.44
N ALA A 682 -22.60 7.31 -14.37
CA ALA A 682 -22.62 5.88 -14.07
C ALA A 682 -21.35 5.42 -13.32
N GLY A 683 -20.17 5.86 -13.76
CA GLY A 683 -18.91 5.64 -13.05
C GLY A 683 -18.90 6.26 -11.66
N GLY A 684 -19.55 7.41 -11.49
CA GLY A 684 -19.78 8.07 -10.20
C GLY A 684 -20.64 7.25 -9.26
N VAL A 685 -21.73 6.64 -9.76
CA VAL A 685 -22.60 5.75 -8.98
C VAL A 685 -21.83 4.52 -8.52
N LEU A 686 -21.09 3.85 -9.42
CA LEU A 686 -20.24 2.70 -9.06
C LEU A 686 -19.22 3.10 -7.99
N THR A 687 -18.57 4.24 -8.15
CA THR A 687 -17.59 4.76 -7.19
C THR A 687 -18.23 5.09 -5.84
N LEU A 688 -19.44 5.66 -5.83
CA LEU A 688 -20.20 5.96 -4.62
C LEU A 688 -20.60 4.69 -3.87
N VAL A 689 -21.05 3.67 -4.60
CA VAL A 689 -21.38 2.35 -4.04
C VAL A 689 -20.15 1.74 -3.37
N THR A 690 -19.00 1.73 -4.05
CA THR A 690 -17.74 1.27 -3.44
C THR A 690 -17.30 2.13 -2.25
N ALA A 691 -17.50 3.45 -2.28
CA ALA A 691 -17.17 4.35 -1.18
C ALA A 691 -18.03 4.12 0.09
N ARG A 692 -19.21 3.50 -0.06
CA ARG A 692 -20.13 3.18 1.02
C ARG A 692 -19.96 1.75 1.52
N CYS A 693 -19.95 0.76 0.62
CA CYS A 693 -20.03 -0.66 0.96
C CYS A 693 -18.79 -1.47 0.54
N GLY A 694 -17.67 -0.81 0.20
CA GLY A 694 -16.49 -1.48 -0.37
C GLY A 694 -15.88 -2.56 0.53
N LEU A 695 -15.81 -2.32 1.84
CA LEU A 695 -15.34 -3.29 2.82
C LEU A 695 -16.29 -4.49 2.94
N ASP A 696 -17.60 -4.24 2.99
CA ASP A 696 -18.61 -5.29 3.10
C ASP A 696 -18.58 -6.21 1.87
N MET A 697 -18.40 -5.62 0.67
CA MET A 697 -18.23 -6.38 -0.57
C MET A 697 -16.99 -7.27 -0.56
N GLN A 698 -15.89 -6.80 0.05
CA GLN A 698 -14.67 -7.58 0.15
C GLN A 698 -14.83 -8.74 1.15
N ASN A 699 -15.35 -8.45 2.34
CA ASN A 699 -15.59 -9.47 3.38
C ASN A 699 -16.53 -10.57 2.88
N TRP A 700 -17.59 -10.20 2.16
CA TRP A 700 -18.52 -11.16 1.54
C TRP A 700 -17.82 -12.15 0.60
N VAL A 701 -16.88 -11.68 -0.24
CA VAL A 701 -16.11 -12.56 -1.13
C VAL A 701 -15.17 -13.45 -0.34
N GLU A 702 -14.49 -12.91 0.68
CA GLU A 702 -13.56 -13.67 1.51
C GLU A 702 -14.29 -14.80 2.25
N GLU A 703 -15.45 -14.52 2.85
CA GLU A 703 -16.32 -15.54 3.46
C GLU A 703 -16.80 -16.61 2.46
N TRP A 704 -17.19 -16.19 1.25
CA TRP A 704 -17.62 -17.12 0.21
C TRP A 704 -16.48 -18.03 -0.26
N LEU A 705 -15.26 -17.49 -0.41
CA LEU A 705 -14.07 -18.26 -0.77
C LEU A 705 -13.69 -19.24 0.34
N LEU A 706 -13.79 -18.85 1.60
CA LEU A 706 -13.53 -19.73 2.75
C LEU A 706 -14.50 -20.92 2.76
N LYS A 707 -15.82 -20.68 2.65
CA LYS A 707 -16.84 -21.75 2.57
C LYS A 707 -16.61 -22.71 1.40
N ARG A 708 -16.15 -22.19 0.27
CA ARG A 708 -15.88 -23.02 -0.92
C ARG A 708 -14.64 -23.91 -0.71
N ARG A 709 -13.63 -23.43 0.02
CA ARG A 709 -12.43 -24.22 0.37
C ARG A 709 -12.75 -25.29 1.40
N SER A 710 -13.51 -24.96 2.45
CA SER A 710 -13.93 -25.93 3.45
C SER A 710 -14.74 -27.07 2.84
N ASN A 711 -15.69 -26.76 1.93
CA ASN A 711 -16.47 -27.78 1.25
C ASN A 711 -15.62 -28.66 0.34
N ALA A 712 -14.64 -28.08 -0.37
CA ALA A 712 -13.73 -28.85 -1.22
C ALA A 712 -12.72 -29.71 -0.43
N GLN A 713 -12.44 -29.36 0.83
CA GLN A 713 -11.68 -30.21 1.75
C GLN A 713 -12.55 -31.32 2.34
N ALA A 714 -13.84 -31.07 2.60
CA ALA A 714 -14.78 -32.07 3.10
C ALA A 714 -15.16 -33.13 2.03
N GLU A 715 -15.05 -32.80 0.74
CA GLU A 715 -15.27 -33.72 -0.39
C GLU A 715 -14.04 -34.57 -0.76
N LYS A 716 -12.86 -34.28 -0.18
CA LYS A 716 -11.61 -35.02 -0.39
C LYS A 716 -11.33 -35.94 0.78
#